data_AF-A0A8H9KW76-F1
#
_entry.id   AF-A0A8H9KW76-F1
#
_cell.length_a   1.000
_cell.length_b   1.000
_cell.length_c   1.000
_cell.angle_alpha   90.00
_cell.angle_beta   90.00
_cell.angle_gamma   90.00
#
_symmetry.space_group_name_H-M   'P 1'
#
loop_
_entity.id
_entity.type
_entity.pdbx_description
1 polymer ?
#
loop_
_entity_poly.entity_id
_entity_poly.type
_entity_poly.pdbx_seq_one_letter_code
_entity_poly.pdbx_strand_id
1 'polypeptide(L)'
;MAEKSFKKEVETLRKGAGEVFHGEGILAVTKALLQCGVGYVGGYQGSPISHLMDVFADAEPLLEELGVYFENSASEAAAAAMLSASVYYPVRGAVTWKSTVGTNVASDALSNLASGGVTGGTLVIVGEDYGEGSSIMQERTHAFAMKSQIWMLDPRPNLESIVRSVELGFELSEASNTPVILQLRVRSCHLHGQFIAKDNQKPKVKISDCLNEPKRDVSRIVLPPATFLHEKEKVESRLPKAIQFIKDHKINEFLSGEREDIGFIVQGGLFNNLNRSLVALGLSDNLGNVKVPIYVMNVAYPVIPDEVLEFCKGKKSVLMIEEAQPNYVEQNIGYLLHKNGIDCKLYGKNVLPEVGDYTIGVVKEGLVKFFEAIGENLSSEQKEIFTKKITEEDNKQLLEQVPVRPAGFCTGCPERPIFAALKIVQEKLGQHHVAGDIGCHLFSILPPFNIGATTMGYGLGASSAAAFNLFNTPTQEGQKRPIAIMGDGGFWHNGLTSGIGNAVYNKFDGLIIIIDNYYAAATGGQDIPSSRAFNFLRTTNNPIENAVKGVGVKYVKIVDRTYDVERMVKELTKALTTKEKGPKVIIAQSECSLNKERRKKRIFKKRVEEGKRVESEKFGVDAKVCTGDHACMRLSGCPSLTLKYTDNPLREDPVAHIEQSCVACGNCGEVAEAAALCPAFYSAKVIRNAGFMEKLIYKFQYGIINFLQKRRASKQITV
;
A
#
# COMPACT_ATOMS: atom_id res chain seq x y z
N MET A 1 4.90 7.67 -14.73
CA MET A 1 6.35 7.35 -14.48
C MET A 1 6.43 6.80 -13.07
N ALA A 2 6.58 5.49 -12.92
CA ALA A 2 6.56 4.80 -11.64
C ALA A 2 7.79 5.10 -10.76
N GLU A 3 7.71 4.78 -9.47
CA GLU A 3 8.79 4.91 -8.49
C GLU A 3 10.05 4.10 -8.85
N LYS A 4 9.86 2.95 -9.50
CA LYS A 4 10.91 2.07 -10.03
C LYS A 4 10.55 1.75 -11.48
N SER A 5 11.52 1.86 -12.39
CA SER A 5 11.34 1.36 -13.77
C SER A 5 11.89 -0.06 -13.84
N PHE A 6 11.16 -0.92 -14.52
CA PHE A 6 11.47 -2.32 -14.73
C PHE A 6 11.91 -2.62 -16.17
N LYS A 7 12.17 -1.60 -16.99
CA LYS A 7 12.51 -1.78 -18.42
C LYS A 7 13.65 -2.77 -18.68
N LYS A 8 14.64 -2.83 -17.79
CA LYS A 8 15.76 -3.77 -17.94
C LYS A 8 15.35 -5.17 -17.48
N GLU A 9 14.62 -5.24 -16.38
CA GLU A 9 14.13 -6.46 -15.74
C GLU A 9 13.09 -7.17 -16.60
N VAL A 10 12.23 -6.43 -17.29
CA VAL A 10 11.19 -6.93 -18.20
C VAL A 10 11.76 -7.76 -19.36
N GLU A 11 12.99 -7.49 -19.81
CA GLU A 11 13.66 -8.31 -20.83
C GLU A 11 13.80 -9.78 -20.39
N THR A 12 13.88 -10.04 -19.08
CA THR A 12 13.94 -11.42 -18.56
C THR A 12 12.64 -12.19 -18.77
N LEU A 13 11.51 -11.51 -19.03
CA LEU A 13 10.22 -12.16 -19.32
C LEU A 13 10.21 -12.87 -20.68
N ARG A 14 11.16 -12.53 -21.57
CA ARG A 14 11.30 -13.15 -22.91
C ARG A 14 11.98 -14.52 -22.89
N LYS A 15 12.56 -14.94 -21.75
CA LYS A 15 13.24 -16.24 -21.62
C LYS A 15 12.34 -17.41 -22.03
N GLY A 16 12.82 -18.24 -22.94
CA GLY A 16 12.09 -19.39 -23.49
C GLY A 16 12.21 -20.64 -22.63
N ALA A 17 11.62 -21.73 -23.15
CA ALA A 17 11.67 -23.03 -22.52
C ALA A 17 13.11 -23.51 -22.26
N GLY A 18 13.37 -23.94 -21.02
CA GLY A 18 14.68 -24.47 -20.61
C GLY A 18 15.70 -23.41 -20.18
N GLU A 19 15.42 -22.12 -20.40
CA GLU A 19 16.26 -21.05 -19.89
C GLU A 19 16.05 -20.83 -18.39
N VAL A 20 17.13 -20.51 -17.68
CA VAL A 20 17.04 -20.12 -16.26
C VAL A 20 16.58 -18.67 -16.16
N PHE A 21 15.46 -18.46 -15.48
CA PHE A 21 14.97 -17.15 -15.07
C PHE A 21 15.57 -16.79 -13.71
N HIS A 22 16.01 -15.54 -13.54
CA HIS A 22 16.42 -14.98 -12.26
C HIS A 22 15.69 -13.65 -12.03
N GLY A 23 15.09 -13.46 -10.86
CA GLY A 23 14.36 -12.23 -10.57
C GLY A 23 13.68 -12.22 -9.21
N GLU A 24 12.93 -11.15 -8.98
CA GLU A 24 12.06 -10.99 -7.81
C GLU A 24 10.71 -11.70 -8.02
N GLY A 25 10.02 -12.01 -6.91
CA GLY A 25 8.75 -12.75 -6.93
C GLY A 25 7.69 -12.19 -7.89
N ILE A 26 7.52 -10.87 -7.95
CA ILE A 26 6.52 -10.25 -8.85
C ILE A 26 6.85 -10.40 -10.35
N LEU A 27 8.13 -10.43 -10.72
CA LEU A 27 8.54 -10.73 -12.10
C LEU A 27 8.26 -12.20 -12.43
N ALA A 28 8.48 -13.10 -11.48
CA ALA A 28 8.18 -14.52 -11.65
C ALA A 28 6.67 -14.77 -11.85
N VAL A 29 5.81 -14.08 -11.09
CA VAL A 29 4.35 -14.10 -11.29
C VAL A 29 3.99 -13.59 -12.69
N THR A 30 4.57 -12.46 -13.11
CA THR A 30 4.35 -11.91 -14.46
C THR A 30 4.74 -12.92 -15.54
N LYS A 31 5.93 -13.53 -15.42
CA LYS A 31 6.40 -14.56 -16.34
C LYS A 31 5.45 -15.76 -16.37
N ALA A 32 5.00 -16.23 -15.21
CA ALA A 32 4.07 -17.35 -15.11
C ALA A 32 2.73 -17.06 -15.79
N LEU A 33 2.19 -15.84 -15.64
CA LEU A 33 0.96 -15.41 -16.32
C LEU A 33 1.11 -15.48 -17.86
N LEU A 34 2.25 -15.04 -18.40
CA LEU A 34 2.54 -15.11 -19.84
C LEU A 34 2.74 -16.55 -20.33
N GLN A 35 3.40 -17.40 -19.54
CA GLN A 35 3.52 -18.84 -19.83
C GLN A 35 2.17 -19.56 -19.84
N CYS A 36 1.20 -19.07 -19.07
CA CYS A 36 -0.15 -19.62 -19.00
C CYS A 36 -1.07 -19.15 -20.14
N GLY A 37 -0.62 -18.25 -21.03
CA GLY A 37 -1.46 -17.69 -22.08
C GLY A 37 -2.63 -16.88 -21.51
N VAL A 38 -2.35 -16.02 -20.52
CA VAL A 38 -3.34 -15.05 -20.02
C VAL A 38 -3.84 -14.16 -21.17
N GLY A 39 -5.14 -13.92 -21.25
CA GLY A 39 -5.74 -13.09 -22.29
C GLY A 39 -5.87 -11.63 -21.87
N TYR A 40 -6.04 -11.37 -20.58
CA TYR A 40 -6.12 -10.02 -20.05
C TYR A 40 -5.66 -9.92 -18.59
N VAL A 41 -5.04 -8.78 -18.26
CA VAL A 41 -4.56 -8.46 -16.91
C VAL A 41 -5.02 -7.07 -16.50
N GLY A 42 -5.65 -6.98 -15.33
CA GLY A 42 -6.12 -5.74 -14.72
C GLY A 42 -5.57 -5.54 -13.30
N GLY A 43 -5.83 -4.40 -12.68
CA GLY A 43 -5.52 -4.23 -11.27
C GLY A 43 -5.51 -2.79 -10.77
N TYR A 44 -5.48 -2.65 -9.45
CA TYR A 44 -5.28 -1.38 -8.76
C TYR A 44 -4.07 -1.49 -7.84
N GLN A 45 -3.23 -0.46 -7.78
CA GLN A 45 -1.91 -0.62 -7.18
C GLN A 45 -1.94 -0.51 -5.65
N GLY A 46 -1.10 -1.29 -4.98
CA GLY A 46 -0.88 -1.13 -3.54
C GLY A 46 0.22 -2.05 -3.00
N SER A 47 0.97 -1.58 -2.00
CA SER A 47 2.02 -2.34 -1.31
C SER A 47 1.45 -3.59 -0.62
N PRO A 48 2.11 -4.77 -0.68
CA PRO A 48 3.49 -5.02 -1.13
C PRO A 48 3.65 -5.32 -2.63
N ILE A 49 2.55 -5.40 -3.39
CA ILE A 49 2.58 -5.82 -4.81
C ILE A 49 2.41 -4.68 -5.80
N SER A 50 2.61 -3.43 -5.38
CA SER A 50 2.39 -2.23 -6.20
C SER A 50 3.14 -2.26 -7.53
N HIS A 51 4.33 -2.84 -7.53
CA HIS A 51 5.20 -2.94 -8.70
C HIS A 51 4.76 -3.96 -9.75
N LEU A 52 3.83 -4.88 -9.45
CA LEU A 52 3.35 -5.84 -10.45
C LEU A 52 2.71 -5.09 -11.65
N MET A 53 1.94 -4.05 -11.38
CA MET A 53 1.34 -3.20 -12.42
C MET A 53 2.40 -2.37 -13.17
N ASP A 54 3.48 -1.96 -12.50
CA ASP A 54 4.59 -1.24 -13.13
C ASP A 54 5.35 -2.16 -14.11
N VAL A 55 5.56 -3.44 -13.73
CA VAL A 55 6.17 -4.45 -14.59
C VAL A 55 5.33 -4.66 -15.85
N PHE A 56 4.01 -4.87 -15.73
CA PHE A 56 3.14 -5.03 -16.90
C PHE A 56 3.13 -3.78 -17.79
N ALA A 57 3.13 -2.58 -17.20
CA ALA A 57 3.19 -1.34 -17.96
C ALA A 57 4.51 -1.19 -18.73
N ASP A 58 5.65 -1.54 -18.13
CA ASP A 58 6.95 -1.53 -18.83
C ASP A 58 7.09 -2.70 -19.82
N ALA A 59 6.29 -3.78 -19.69
CA ALA A 59 6.26 -4.95 -20.56
C ALA A 59 5.31 -4.85 -21.76
N GLU A 60 4.63 -3.71 -21.96
CA GLU A 60 3.62 -3.52 -22.99
C GLU A 60 4.02 -4.04 -24.39
N PRO A 61 5.22 -3.77 -24.95
CA PRO A 61 5.57 -4.28 -26.27
C PRO A 61 5.53 -5.82 -26.37
N LEU A 62 5.84 -6.52 -25.28
CA LEU A 62 5.73 -7.98 -25.19
C LEU A 62 4.27 -8.42 -25.07
N LEU A 63 3.43 -7.66 -24.36
CA LEU A 63 1.99 -7.94 -24.24
C LEU A 63 1.28 -7.81 -25.58
N GLU A 64 1.59 -6.77 -26.35
CA GLU A 64 1.04 -6.57 -27.71
C GLU A 64 1.42 -7.71 -28.65
N GLU A 65 2.70 -8.13 -28.63
CA GLU A 65 3.21 -9.26 -29.42
C GLU A 65 2.44 -10.57 -29.13
N LEU A 66 2.10 -10.78 -27.86
CA LEU A 66 1.36 -11.95 -27.38
C LEU A 66 -0.17 -11.80 -27.52
N GLY A 67 -0.67 -10.58 -27.73
CA GLY A 67 -2.11 -10.28 -27.79
C GLY A 67 -2.79 -10.27 -26.42
N VAL A 68 -2.07 -9.86 -25.38
CA VAL A 68 -2.58 -9.74 -24.00
C VAL A 68 -3.12 -8.33 -23.77
N TYR A 69 -4.37 -8.21 -23.33
CA TYR A 69 -4.93 -6.93 -22.93
C TYR A 69 -4.44 -6.54 -21.53
N PHE A 70 -3.95 -5.31 -21.36
CA PHE A 70 -3.52 -4.80 -20.06
C PHE A 70 -4.17 -3.47 -19.75
N GLU A 71 -4.71 -3.33 -18.54
CA GLU A 71 -5.23 -2.06 -18.04
C GLU A 71 -4.89 -1.87 -16.57
N ASN A 72 -4.61 -0.63 -16.19
CA ASN A 72 -4.57 -0.25 -14.79
C ASN A 72 -5.90 0.42 -14.44
N SER A 73 -6.67 -0.25 -13.61
CA SER A 73 -8.05 0.10 -13.29
C SER A 73 -8.12 1.27 -12.32
N ALA A 74 -9.26 1.97 -12.30
CA ALA A 74 -9.48 3.09 -11.37
C ALA A 74 -9.77 2.66 -9.92
N SER A 75 -10.15 1.39 -9.70
CA SER A 75 -10.41 0.80 -8.39
C SER A 75 -10.32 -0.73 -8.44
N GLU A 76 -10.19 -1.37 -7.28
CA GLU A 76 -10.22 -2.83 -7.14
C GLU A 76 -11.57 -3.43 -7.57
N ALA A 77 -12.67 -2.69 -7.36
CA ALA A 77 -13.99 -3.09 -7.82
C ALA A 77 -14.06 -3.18 -9.35
N ALA A 78 -13.53 -2.16 -10.04
CA ALA A 78 -13.45 -2.16 -11.50
C ALA A 78 -12.52 -3.28 -12.02
N ALA A 79 -11.37 -3.47 -11.38
CA ALA A 79 -10.46 -4.58 -11.69
C ALA A 79 -11.17 -5.93 -11.54
N ALA A 80 -11.77 -6.20 -10.38
CA ALA A 80 -12.51 -7.44 -10.14
C ALA A 80 -13.68 -7.64 -11.12
N ALA A 81 -14.41 -6.58 -11.48
CA ALA A 81 -15.50 -6.66 -12.45
C ALA A 81 -15.03 -7.03 -13.87
N MET A 82 -13.79 -6.66 -14.26
CA MET A 82 -13.19 -7.07 -15.53
C MET A 82 -13.08 -8.59 -15.67
N LEU A 83 -13.01 -9.33 -14.55
CA LEU A 83 -13.01 -10.79 -14.58
C LEU A 83 -14.31 -11.40 -15.13
N SER A 84 -15.37 -10.59 -15.30
CA SER A 84 -16.63 -11.04 -15.93
C SER A 84 -16.45 -11.59 -17.35
N ALA A 85 -15.40 -11.21 -18.09
CA ALA A 85 -15.12 -11.80 -19.39
C ALA A 85 -14.90 -13.33 -19.31
N SER A 86 -14.20 -13.80 -18.27
CA SER A 86 -13.97 -15.22 -18.02
C SER A 86 -15.24 -16.01 -17.63
N VAL A 87 -16.36 -15.34 -17.33
CA VAL A 87 -17.63 -16.04 -17.02
C VAL A 87 -18.15 -16.77 -18.26
N TYR A 88 -18.18 -16.10 -19.41
CA TYR A 88 -18.78 -16.63 -20.65
C TYR A 88 -17.77 -17.15 -21.65
N TYR A 89 -16.53 -16.68 -21.57
CA TYR A 89 -15.50 -17.00 -22.55
C TYR A 89 -14.39 -17.82 -21.89
N PRO A 90 -13.85 -18.86 -22.57
CA PRO A 90 -12.73 -19.66 -22.07
C PRO A 90 -11.39 -18.92 -22.24
N VAL A 91 -11.36 -17.65 -21.82
CA VAL A 91 -10.18 -16.77 -21.83
C VAL A 91 -9.66 -16.66 -20.41
N ARG A 92 -8.34 -16.77 -20.22
CA ARG A 92 -7.73 -16.64 -18.90
C ARG A 92 -7.62 -15.16 -18.51
N GLY A 93 -8.07 -14.81 -17.30
CA GLY A 93 -8.06 -13.45 -16.77
C GLY A 93 -7.35 -13.36 -15.44
N ALA A 94 -6.54 -12.32 -15.25
CA ALA A 94 -5.88 -12.06 -13.97
C ALA A 94 -6.08 -10.61 -13.50
N VAL A 95 -6.23 -10.43 -12.19
CA VAL A 95 -6.33 -9.09 -11.58
C VAL A 95 -5.50 -8.99 -10.32
N THR A 96 -5.14 -7.77 -9.91
CA THR A 96 -4.28 -7.60 -8.74
C THR A 96 -4.55 -6.35 -7.90
N TRP A 97 -4.37 -6.46 -6.58
CA TRP A 97 -4.42 -5.34 -5.63
C TRP A 97 -3.85 -5.67 -4.24
N LYS A 98 -3.70 -4.65 -3.41
CA LYS A 98 -3.34 -4.80 -1.99
C LYS A 98 -4.48 -5.40 -1.18
N SER A 99 -4.21 -6.48 -0.46
CA SER A 99 -5.08 -6.99 0.60
C SER A 99 -4.86 -6.23 1.92
N THR A 100 -5.85 -6.09 2.79
CA THR A 100 -7.27 -6.49 2.62
C THR A 100 -8.18 -5.40 2.13
N VAL A 101 -7.81 -4.13 2.32
CA VAL A 101 -8.67 -2.99 1.99
C VAL A 101 -9.12 -3.04 0.52
N GLY A 102 -8.24 -3.44 -0.40
CA GLY A 102 -8.60 -3.63 -1.80
C GLY A 102 -9.61 -4.77 -2.02
N THR A 103 -9.51 -5.86 -1.25
CA THR A 103 -10.49 -6.96 -1.26
C THR A 103 -11.85 -6.51 -0.71
N ASN A 104 -11.89 -5.59 0.25
CA ASN A 104 -13.15 -4.99 0.73
C ASN A 104 -13.85 -4.22 -0.39
N VAL A 105 -13.08 -3.39 -1.12
CA VAL A 105 -13.58 -2.62 -2.27
C VAL A 105 -14.04 -3.57 -3.38
N ALA A 106 -13.30 -4.64 -3.66
CA ALA A 106 -13.64 -5.63 -4.69
C ALA A 106 -14.77 -6.60 -4.30
N SER A 107 -15.19 -6.62 -3.03
CA SER A 107 -16.00 -7.72 -2.46
C SER A 107 -17.31 -7.98 -3.21
N ASP A 108 -18.00 -6.92 -3.65
CA ASP A 108 -19.26 -7.04 -4.39
C ASP A 108 -19.07 -7.70 -5.77
N ALA A 109 -18.08 -7.22 -6.53
CA ALA A 109 -17.71 -7.80 -7.82
C ALA A 109 -17.26 -9.26 -7.68
N LEU A 110 -16.46 -9.57 -6.65
CA LEU A 110 -16.01 -10.94 -6.35
C LEU A 110 -17.17 -11.86 -5.96
N SER A 111 -18.14 -11.39 -5.17
CA SER A 111 -19.32 -12.19 -4.81
C SER A 111 -20.18 -12.51 -6.04
N ASN A 112 -20.37 -11.55 -6.96
CA ASN A 112 -21.07 -11.78 -8.23
C ASN A 112 -20.31 -12.76 -9.14
N LEU A 113 -19.01 -12.54 -9.34
CA LEU A 113 -18.14 -13.41 -10.13
C LEU A 113 -18.14 -14.85 -9.61
N ALA A 114 -17.96 -15.02 -8.30
CA ALA A 114 -17.90 -16.33 -7.69
C ALA A 114 -19.26 -17.04 -7.72
N SER A 115 -20.38 -16.30 -7.63
CA SER A 115 -21.74 -16.86 -7.73
C SER A 115 -21.95 -17.55 -9.07
N GLY A 116 -21.91 -16.82 -10.18
CA GLY A 116 -22.11 -17.40 -11.51
C GLY A 116 -21.06 -18.45 -11.91
N GLY A 117 -19.85 -18.34 -11.35
CA GLY A 117 -18.71 -19.17 -11.71
C GLY A 117 -18.02 -18.67 -12.98
N VAL A 118 -16.87 -19.28 -13.29
CA VAL A 118 -16.06 -18.90 -14.45
C VAL A 118 -15.85 -20.08 -15.39
N THR A 119 -15.80 -19.80 -16.68
CA THR A 119 -15.47 -20.77 -17.74
C THR A 119 -13.99 -20.69 -18.08
N GLY A 120 -13.46 -19.47 -18.22
CA GLY A 120 -12.03 -19.22 -18.38
C GLY A 120 -11.31 -19.16 -17.03
N GLY A 121 -10.10 -19.69 -16.96
CA GLY A 121 -9.31 -19.66 -15.73
C GLY A 121 -9.15 -18.24 -15.20
N THR A 122 -9.38 -18.04 -13.91
CA THR A 122 -9.41 -16.72 -13.30
C THR A 122 -8.56 -16.66 -12.04
N LEU A 123 -7.61 -15.71 -12.00
CA LEU A 123 -6.70 -15.51 -10.89
C LEU A 123 -6.81 -14.10 -10.29
N VAL A 124 -6.94 -14.03 -8.97
CA VAL A 124 -6.97 -12.81 -8.17
C VAL A 124 -5.70 -12.76 -7.33
N ILE A 125 -4.74 -11.92 -7.72
CA ILE A 125 -3.41 -11.86 -7.10
C ILE A 125 -3.42 -10.77 -6.03
N VAL A 126 -3.29 -11.16 -4.76
CA VAL A 126 -3.39 -10.23 -3.63
C VAL A 126 -2.09 -10.15 -2.84
N GLY A 127 -1.70 -8.95 -2.47
CA GLY A 127 -0.53 -8.70 -1.61
C GLY A 127 -0.98 -8.57 -0.17
N GLU A 128 -0.60 -9.52 0.69
CA GLU A 128 -1.03 -9.60 2.10
C GLU A 128 0.10 -9.17 3.06
N ASP A 129 -0.23 -8.34 4.05
CA ASP A 129 0.72 -7.76 5.02
C ASP A 129 0.18 -7.91 6.45
N TYR A 130 0.76 -8.86 7.19
CA TYR A 130 0.39 -9.21 8.57
C TYR A 130 1.11 -8.35 9.63
N GLY A 131 2.18 -7.64 9.25
CA GLY A 131 3.11 -6.99 10.18
C GLY A 131 2.98 -5.48 10.27
N GLU A 132 1.92 -4.90 9.69
CA GLU A 132 1.66 -3.45 9.67
C GLU A 132 2.73 -2.62 8.93
N GLY A 133 3.58 -3.25 8.10
CA GLY A 133 4.65 -2.53 7.41
C GLY A 133 4.13 -1.46 6.45
N SER A 134 2.92 -1.62 5.93
CA SER A 134 2.27 -0.67 5.03
C SER A 134 0.74 -0.60 5.17
N SER A 135 0.14 -1.34 6.10
CA SER A 135 -1.32 -1.54 6.22
C SER A 135 -1.94 -0.65 7.30
N ILE A 136 -3.06 0.01 6.95
CA ILE A 136 -3.77 0.95 7.84
C ILE A 136 -4.82 0.22 8.70
N MET A 137 -5.43 -0.84 8.17
CA MET A 137 -6.39 -1.70 8.89
C MET A 137 -5.93 -3.16 8.78
N GLN A 138 -6.02 -3.90 9.87
CA GLN A 138 -5.62 -5.30 9.97
C GLN A 138 -6.85 -6.21 9.87
N GLU A 139 -7.21 -6.60 8.64
CA GLU A 139 -8.19 -7.67 8.34
C GLU A 139 -7.51 -8.75 7.48
N ARG A 140 -8.20 -9.86 7.13
CA ARG A 140 -7.59 -10.96 6.33
C ARG A 140 -8.40 -11.37 5.09
N THR A 141 -7.72 -11.62 3.96
CA THR A 141 -8.39 -12.06 2.71
C THR A 141 -9.04 -13.44 2.85
N HIS A 142 -8.56 -14.27 3.77
CA HIS A 142 -9.16 -15.58 4.06
C HIS A 142 -10.67 -15.49 4.32
N ALA A 143 -11.13 -14.48 5.07
CA ALA A 143 -12.56 -14.28 5.36
C ALA A 143 -13.38 -14.05 4.08
N PHE A 144 -12.83 -13.35 3.09
CA PHE A 144 -13.46 -13.11 1.80
C PHE A 144 -13.47 -14.35 0.90
N ALA A 145 -12.39 -15.14 0.94
CA ALA A 145 -12.30 -16.43 0.28
C ALA A 145 -13.43 -17.36 0.77
N MET A 146 -13.64 -17.43 2.08
CA MET A 146 -14.74 -18.19 2.68
C MET A 146 -16.11 -17.60 2.35
N LYS A 147 -16.30 -16.29 2.52
CA LYS A 147 -17.58 -15.59 2.24
C LYS A 147 -18.09 -15.87 0.83
N SER A 148 -17.21 -15.77 -0.16
CA SER A 148 -17.58 -15.90 -1.58
C SER A 148 -17.38 -17.32 -2.14
N GLN A 149 -16.79 -18.24 -1.37
CA GLN A 149 -16.33 -19.57 -1.78
C GLN A 149 -15.38 -19.50 -2.99
N ILE A 150 -14.27 -18.79 -2.80
CA ILE A 150 -13.19 -18.60 -3.76
C ILE A 150 -11.96 -19.31 -3.22
N TRP A 151 -11.32 -20.18 -4.01
CA TRP A 151 -10.16 -20.96 -3.54
C TRP A 151 -8.97 -20.05 -3.33
N MET A 152 -8.15 -20.31 -2.31
CA MET A 152 -7.04 -19.45 -1.93
C MET A 152 -5.75 -20.24 -1.84
N LEU A 153 -4.78 -19.86 -2.66
CA LEU A 153 -3.42 -20.38 -2.66
C LEU A 153 -2.52 -19.46 -1.83
N ASP A 154 -1.66 -20.03 -1.00
CA ASP A 154 -0.63 -19.35 -0.21
C ASP A 154 0.70 -20.12 -0.38
N PRO A 155 1.36 -20.01 -1.54
CA PRO A 155 2.51 -20.85 -1.87
C PRO A 155 3.70 -20.64 -0.94
N ARG A 156 4.52 -21.68 -0.80
CA ARG A 156 5.87 -21.57 -0.22
C ARG A 156 6.64 -20.38 -0.82
N PRO A 157 7.40 -19.60 -0.02
CA PRO A 157 8.17 -18.47 -0.54
C PRO A 157 9.45 -18.91 -1.27
N ASN A 158 9.29 -19.43 -2.49
CA ASN A 158 10.34 -19.64 -3.49
C ASN A 158 9.73 -19.47 -4.90
N LEU A 159 10.55 -19.21 -5.92
CA LEU A 159 10.02 -18.88 -7.25
C LEU A 159 9.36 -20.07 -7.93
N GLU A 160 9.90 -21.28 -7.79
CA GLU A 160 9.31 -22.48 -8.38
C GLU A 160 7.89 -22.73 -7.89
N SER A 161 7.66 -22.66 -6.57
CA SER A 161 6.34 -22.82 -5.95
C SER A 161 5.38 -21.71 -6.38
N ILE A 162 5.83 -20.44 -6.42
CA ILE A 162 5.00 -19.31 -6.84
C ILE A 162 4.56 -19.45 -8.30
N VAL A 163 5.49 -19.77 -9.20
CA VAL A 163 5.21 -19.98 -10.63
C VAL A 163 4.27 -21.17 -10.82
N ARG A 164 4.53 -22.30 -10.15
CA ARG A 164 3.67 -23.49 -10.19
C ARG A 164 2.26 -23.18 -9.68
N SER A 165 2.12 -22.35 -8.64
CA SER A 165 0.80 -21.94 -8.13
C SER A 165 0.03 -21.03 -9.06
N VAL A 166 0.69 -20.22 -9.90
CA VAL A 166 0.00 -19.48 -10.97
C VAL A 166 -0.54 -20.44 -12.03
N GLU A 167 0.30 -21.39 -12.47
CA GLU A 167 -0.09 -22.41 -13.46
C GLU A 167 -1.28 -23.25 -12.97
N LEU A 168 -1.12 -23.87 -11.80
CA LEU A 168 -2.17 -24.68 -11.17
C LEU A 168 -3.37 -23.85 -10.74
N GLY A 169 -3.21 -22.55 -10.46
CA GLY A 169 -4.32 -21.66 -10.10
C GLY A 169 -5.29 -21.47 -11.27
N PHE A 170 -4.78 -21.29 -12.49
CA PHE A 170 -5.63 -21.25 -13.67
C PHE A 170 -6.30 -22.60 -13.95
N GLU A 171 -5.56 -23.70 -13.86
CA GLU A 171 -6.10 -25.04 -14.11
C GLU A 171 -7.14 -25.45 -13.06
N LEU A 172 -6.90 -25.16 -11.77
CA LEU A 172 -7.86 -25.35 -10.69
C LEU A 172 -9.12 -24.52 -10.94
N SER A 173 -8.97 -23.28 -11.40
CA SER A 173 -10.09 -22.42 -11.73
C SER A 173 -10.96 -22.99 -12.85
N GLU A 174 -10.33 -23.49 -13.91
CA GLU A 174 -10.98 -24.13 -15.06
C GLU A 174 -11.66 -25.45 -14.67
N ALA A 175 -10.98 -26.29 -13.88
CA ALA A 175 -11.48 -27.59 -13.45
C ALA A 175 -12.69 -27.49 -12.51
N SER A 176 -12.72 -26.44 -11.68
CA SER A 176 -13.77 -26.24 -10.66
C SER A 176 -14.76 -25.12 -10.99
N ASN A 177 -14.65 -24.48 -12.15
CA ASN A 177 -15.45 -23.32 -12.56
C ASN A 177 -15.50 -22.19 -11.51
N THR A 178 -14.40 -21.98 -10.78
CA THR A 178 -14.34 -21.05 -9.63
C THR A 178 -13.13 -20.15 -9.75
N PRO A 179 -13.23 -18.83 -9.50
CA PRO A 179 -12.04 -17.99 -9.40
C PRO A 179 -11.10 -18.47 -8.28
N VAL A 180 -9.81 -18.18 -8.43
CA VAL A 180 -8.77 -18.54 -7.45
C VAL A 180 -8.04 -17.28 -6.99
N ILE A 181 -7.82 -17.14 -5.70
CA ILE A 181 -6.97 -16.12 -5.10
C ILE A 181 -5.55 -16.69 -4.98
N LEU A 182 -4.56 -15.95 -5.49
CA LEU A 182 -3.15 -16.16 -5.19
C LEU A 182 -2.72 -15.13 -4.15
N GLN A 183 -2.53 -15.57 -2.91
CA GLN A 183 -2.04 -14.73 -1.84
C GLN A 183 -0.50 -14.68 -1.86
N LEU A 184 0.05 -13.48 -1.89
CA LEU A 184 1.48 -13.24 -1.79
C LEU A 184 1.77 -12.38 -0.56
N ARG A 185 2.51 -12.96 0.39
CA ARG A 185 2.98 -12.22 1.57
C ARG A 185 4.10 -11.26 1.19
N VAL A 186 4.36 -10.23 2.00
CA VAL A 186 5.42 -9.23 1.77
C VAL A 186 6.77 -9.87 1.37
N ARG A 187 7.19 -10.91 2.09
CA ARG A 187 8.46 -11.62 1.82
C ARG A 187 8.44 -12.35 0.47
N SER A 188 7.30 -12.91 0.07
CA SER A 188 7.12 -13.57 -1.24
C SER A 188 7.20 -12.58 -2.40
N CYS A 189 6.75 -11.33 -2.19
CA CYS A 189 6.78 -10.29 -3.21
C CYS A 189 8.20 -9.81 -3.52
N HIS A 190 9.06 -9.74 -2.51
CA HIS A 190 10.40 -9.16 -2.58
C HIS A 190 11.55 -10.17 -2.55
N LEU A 191 11.27 -11.47 -2.42
CA LEU A 191 12.32 -12.49 -2.50
C LEU A 191 12.89 -12.56 -3.92
N HIS A 192 14.17 -12.90 -4.00
CA HIS A 192 14.85 -13.23 -5.25
C HIS A 192 15.13 -14.72 -5.31
N GLY A 193 15.02 -15.29 -6.50
CA GLY A 193 15.35 -16.70 -6.75
C GLY A 193 15.53 -16.98 -8.23
N GLN A 194 15.39 -18.25 -8.58
CA GLN A 194 15.46 -18.72 -9.96
C GLN A 194 14.44 -19.83 -10.23
N PHE A 195 14.09 -20.05 -11.50
CA PHE A 195 13.33 -21.22 -11.94
C PHE A 195 13.61 -21.49 -13.43
N ILE A 196 13.28 -22.69 -13.92
CA ILE A 196 13.36 -23.01 -15.35
C ILE A 196 12.11 -22.48 -16.06
N ALA A 197 12.31 -21.52 -16.97
CA ALA A 197 11.23 -20.90 -17.71
C ALA A 197 10.59 -21.86 -18.74
N LYS A 198 9.34 -21.57 -19.07
CA LYS A 198 8.62 -22.12 -20.23
C LYS A 198 8.42 -21.02 -21.26
N ASP A 199 8.09 -21.42 -22.49
CA ASP A 199 7.74 -20.46 -23.54
C ASP A 199 6.48 -19.66 -23.14
N ASN A 200 6.49 -18.37 -23.47
CA ASN A 200 5.29 -17.55 -23.37
C ASN A 200 4.26 -18.06 -24.38
N GLN A 201 3.00 -18.11 -23.98
CA GLN A 201 1.91 -18.56 -24.83
C GLN A 201 1.00 -17.39 -25.18
N LYS A 202 0.48 -17.40 -26.41
CA LYS A 202 -0.65 -16.54 -26.78
C LYS A 202 -1.91 -17.08 -26.12
N PRO A 203 -2.89 -16.23 -25.79
CA PRO A 203 -4.15 -16.71 -25.25
C PRO A 203 -4.86 -17.61 -26.27
N LYS A 204 -5.45 -18.70 -25.77
CA LYS A 204 -6.20 -19.66 -26.61
C LYS A 204 -7.36 -18.99 -27.35
N VAL A 205 -7.98 -17.99 -26.72
CA VAL A 205 -9.04 -17.16 -27.29
C VAL A 205 -8.68 -15.71 -27.02
N LYS A 206 -8.68 -14.86 -28.06
CA LYS A 206 -8.41 -13.43 -27.90
C LYS A 206 -9.67 -12.70 -27.46
N ILE A 207 -9.49 -11.64 -26.67
CA ILE A 207 -10.60 -10.76 -26.25
C ILE A 207 -11.33 -10.14 -27.45
N SER A 208 -10.61 -9.83 -28.53
CA SER A 208 -11.19 -9.34 -29.78
C SER A 208 -12.21 -10.32 -30.38
N ASP A 209 -11.89 -11.62 -30.32
CA ASP A 209 -12.71 -12.66 -30.93
C ASP A 209 -13.98 -12.87 -30.10
N CYS A 210 -13.85 -12.85 -28.76
CA CYS A 210 -14.99 -12.86 -27.83
C CYS A 210 -15.95 -11.69 -28.08
N LEU A 211 -15.44 -10.50 -28.40
CA LEU A 211 -16.26 -9.32 -28.68
C LEU A 211 -17.01 -9.45 -30.01
N ASN A 212 -16.37 -10.03 -31.03
CA ASN A 212 -16.98 -10.25 -32.34
C ASN A 212 -18.00 -11.40 -32.35
N GLU A 213 -17.91 -12.33 -31.38
CA GLU A 213 -18.81 -13.48 -31.22
C GLU A 213 -19.42 -13.52 -29.79
N PRO A 214 -20.36 -12.61 -29.47
CA PRO A 214 -20.89 -12.50 -28.12
C PRO A 214 -21.68 -13.75 -27.70
N LYS A 215 -21.37 -14.27 -26.50
CA LYS A 215 -22.07 -15.40 -25.88
C LYS A 215 -23.06 -14.92 -24.81
N ARG A 216 -24.15 -15.68 -24.64
CA ARG A 216 -25.18 -15.41 -23.62
C ARG A 216 -25.67 -16.72 -22.99
N ASP A 217 -25.60 -16.78 -21.67
CA ASP A 217 -26.18 -17.87 -20.86
C ASP A 217 -26.82 -17.29 -19.59
N VAL A 218 -28.15 -17.31 -19.53
CA VAL A 218 -28.91 -16.77 -18.39
C VAL A 218 -28.65 -17.56 -17.11
N SER A 219 -28.28 -18.84 -17.22
CA SER A 219 -27.97 -19.68 -16.06
C SER A 219 -26.69 -19.26 -15.35
N ARG A 220 -25.87 -18.38 -15.93
CA ARG A 220 -24.65 -17.82 -15.31
C ARG A 220 -24.85 -16.40 -14.75
N ILE A 221 -26.02 -15.81 -14.95
CA ILE A 221 -26.37 -14.48 -14.41
C ILE A 221 -26.88 -14.63 -12.98
N VAL A 222 -26.41 -13.78 -12.06
CA VAL A 222 -26.83 -13.76 -10.65
C VAL A 222 -28.23 -13.16 -10.54
N LEU A 223 -29.24 -13.91 -10.98
CA LEU A 223 -30.65 -13.54 -10.96
C LEU A 223 -31.51 -14.77 -10.60
N PRO A 224 -32.53 -14.66 -9.72
CA PRO A 224 -33.42 -15.77 -9.45
C PRO A 224 -34.10 -16.29 -10.72
N PRO A 225 -34.25 -17.62 -10.90
CA PRO A 225 -33.92 -18.69 -9.95
C PRO A 225 -32.47 -19.20 -10.01
N ALA A 226 -31.62 -18.71 -10.93
CA ALA A 226 -30.26 -19.21 -11.13
C ALA A 226 -29.38 -19.04 -9.88
N THR A 227 -29.61 -18.01 -9.07
CA THR A 227 -28.87 -17.76 -7.82
C THR A 227 -28.87 -18.95 -6.85
N PHE A 228 -30.01 -19.62 -6.68
CA PHE A 228 -30.09 -20.81 -5.82
C PHE A 228 -29.39 -22.02 -6.45
N LEU A 229 -29.46 -22.14 -7.77
CA LEU A 229 -28.74 -23.18 -8.51
C LEU A 229 -27.22 -22.99 -8.42
N HIS A 230 -26.73 -21.75 -8.41
CA HIS A 230 -25.32 -21.42 -8.20
C HIS A 230 -24.84 -21.87 -6.82
N GLU A 231 -25.60 -21.58 -5.78
CA GLU A 231 -25.28 -22.01 -4.41
C GLU A 231 -25.16 -23.53 -4.33
N LYS A 232 -26.13 -24.25 -4.91
CA LYS A 232 -26.10 -25.71 -5.00
C LYS A 232 -24.89 -26.22 -5.81
N GLU A 233 -24.60 -25.60 -6.96
CA GLU A 233 -23.46 -25.94 -7.81
C GLU A 233 -22.12 -25.77 -7.07
N LYS A 234 -21.98 -24.72 -6.24
CA LYS A 234 -20.77 -24.48 -5.44
C LYS A 234 -20.48 -25.64 -4.48
N VAL A 235 -21.50 -26.15 -3.80
CA VAL A 235 -21.37 -27.19 -2.77
C VAL A 235 -21.29 -28.59 -3.39
N GLU A 236 -22.17 -28.90 -4.34
CA GLU A 236 -22.31 -30.27 -4.86
C GLU A 236 -21.35 -30.60 -6.01
N SER A 237 -20.81 -29.59 -6.70
CA SER A 237 -19.97 -29.79 -7.90
C SER A 237 -18.62 -29.09 -7.78
N ARG A 238 -18.59 -27.77 -7.57
CA ARG A 238 -17.35 -26.98 -7.68
C ARG A 238 -16.35 -27.28 -6.56
N LEU A 239 -16.81 -27.32 -5.30
CA LEU A 239 -15.96 -27.65 -4.15
C LEU A 239 -15.39 -29.08 -4.24
N PRO A 240 -16.19 -30.14 -4.50
CA PRO A 240 -15.65 -31.49 -4.69
C PRO A 240 -14.63 -31.59 -5.83
N LYS A 241 -14.91 -30.95 -6.98
CA LYS A 241 -13.96 -30.90 -8.11
C LYS A 241 -12.66 -30.21 -7.73
N ALA A 242 -12.74 -29.10 -6.99
CA ALA A 242 -11.55 -28.40 -6.50
C ALA A 242 -10.72 -29.28 -5.57
N ILE A 243 -11.34 -29.93 -4.57
CA ILE A 243 -10.66 -30.84 -3.64
C ILE A 243 -9.99 -31.99 -4.41
N GLN A 244 -10.68 -32.60 -5.36
CA GLN A 244 -10.13 -33.69 -6.17
C GLN A 244 -8.94 -33.21 -7.00
N PHE A 245 -9.08 -32.07 -7.70
CA PHE A 245 -7.98 -31.47 -8.48
C PHE A 245 -6.75 -31.20 -7.60
N ILE A 246 -6.95 -30.65 -6.40
CA ILE A 246 -5.88 -30.33 -5.45
C ILE A 246 -5.10 -31.59 -5.05
N LYS A 247 -5.82 -32.68 -4.76
CA LYS A 247 -5.23 -33.98 -4.41
C LYS A 247 -4.48 -34.61 -5.58
N ASP A 248 -5.11 -34.65 -6.76
CA ASP A 248 -4.53 -35.27 -7.96
C ASP A 248 -3.22 -34.58 -8.38
N HIS A 249 -3.16 -33.26 -8.24
CA HIS A 249 -1.98 -32.47 -8.59
C HIS A 249 -0.99 -32.30 -7.44
N LYS A 250 -1.27 -32.83 -6.24
CA LYS A 250 -0.43 -32.70 -5.04
C LYS A 250 0.02 -31.25 -4.85
N ILE A 251 -0.98 -30.35 -4.72
CA ILE A 251 -0.69 -28.92 -4.57
C ILE A 251 -0.12 -28.65 -3.19
N ASN A 252 -0.72 -29.24 -2.15
CA ASN A 252 -0.13 -29.28 -0.82
C ASN A 252 1.02 -30.29 -0.76
N GLU A 253 1.97 -30.06 0.15
CA GLU A 253 3.18 -30.86 0.24
C GLU A 253 3.25 -31.58 1.60
N PHE A 254 3.78 -32.80 1.57
CA PHE A 254 4.09 -33.58 2.76
C PHE A 254 5.59 -33.80 2.81
N LEU A 255 6.23 -33.27 3.84
CA LEU A 255 7.66 -33.48 4.11
C LEU A 255 7.77 -34.53 5.20
N SER A 256 8.45 -35.64 4.92
CA SER A 256 8.70 -36.70 5.88
C SER A 256 9.81 -36.32 6.86
N GLY A 257 9.76 -36.86 8.07
CA GLY A 257 10.79 -36.72 9.08
C GLY A 257 10.89 -37.98 9.94
N GLU A 258 12.04 -38.20 10.56
CA GLU A 258 12.32 -39.37 11.40
C GLU A 258 11.42 -39.46 12.64
N ARG A 259 10.91 -38.31 13.09
CA ARG A 259 10.13 -38.18 14.31
C ARG A 259 8.63 -38.11 14.02
N GLU A 260 7.99 -39.27 13.88
CA GLU A 260 6.59 -39.39 13.42
C GLU A 260 5.53 -39.21 14.50
N ASP A 261 5.89 -39.17 15.79
CA ASP A 261 4.93 -39.02 16.90
C ASP A 261 4.31 -37.62 16.99
N ILE A 262 4.95 -36.63 16.37
CA ILE A 262 4.48 -35.24 16.29
C ILE A 262 4.49 -34.74 14.83
N GLY A 263 3.84 -33.60 14.56
CA GLY A 263 3.87 -32.98 13.24
C GLY A 263 3.56 -31.49 13.23
N PHE A 264 4.03 -30.80 12.19
CA PHE A 264 3.72 -29.40 11.95
C PHE A 264 2.78 -29.24 10.76
N ILE A 265 1.73 -28.45 10.91
CA ILE A 265 0.86 -28.02 9.81
C ILE A 265 1.09 -26.52 9.62
N VAL A 266 1.42 -26.08 8.42
CA VAL A 266 1.83 -24.69 8.17
C VAL A 266 1.24 -24.15 6.88
N GLN A 267 0.72 -22.92 6.90
CA GLN A 267 0.37 -22.22 5.66
C GLN A 267 1.64 -22.02 4.81
N GLY A 268 1.58 -22.28 3.51
CA GLY A 268 2.78 -22.34 2.67
C GLY A 268 3.65 -21.08 2.77
N GLY A 269 3.05 -19.88 2.78
CA GLY A 269 3.75 -18.62 2.90
C GLY A 269 4.58 -18.43 4.19
N LEU A 270 4.36 -19.27 5.21
CA LEU A 270 5.08 -19.28 6.49
C LEU A 270 6.19 -20.33 6.57
N PHE A 271 6.29 -21.21 5.57
CA PHE A 271 7.21 -22.34 5.60
C PHE A 271 8.66 -21.92 5.89
N ASN A 272 9.16 -20.86 5.25
CA ASN A 272 10.55 -20.43 5.45
C ASN A 272 10.82 -19.97 6.90
N ASN A 273 9.84 -19.36 7.56
CA ASN A 273 9.96 -18.91 8.95
C ASN A 273 9.96 -20.12 9.90
N LEU A 274 9.10 -21.10 9.65
CA LEU A 274 9.11 -22.38 10.36
C LEU A 274 10.44 -23.11 10.16
N ASN A 275 10.86 -23.30 8.90
CA ASN A 275 12.10 -24.01 8.58
C ASN A 275 13.30 -23.36 9.26
N ARG A 276 13.43 -22.02 9.20
CA ARG A 276 14.52 -21.31 9.86
C ARG A 276 14.50 -21.46 11.38
N SER A 277 13.32 -21.60 11.99
CA SER A 277 13.16 -21.87 13.41
C SER A 277 13.57 -23.31 13.77
N LEU A 278 13.22 -24.28 12.92
CA LEU A 278 13.62 -25.69 13.07
C LEU A 278 15.13 -25.91 12.85
N VAL A 279 15.76 -25.16 11.93
CA VAL A 279 17.23 -25.17 11.75
C VAL A 279 17.94 -24.80 13.05
N ALA A 280 17.45 -23.77 13.74
CA ALA A 280 18.02 -23.39 15.03
C ALA A 280 17.86 -24.49 16.10
N LEU A 281 16.86 -25.37 15.97
CA LEU A 281 16.62 -26.52 16.87
C LEU A 281 17.40 -27.77 16.45
N GLY A 282 18.13 -27.74 15.33
CA GLY A 282 18.73 -28.94 14.74
C GLY A 282 17.71 -29.95 14.20
N LEU A 283 16.46 -29.50 13.99
CA LEU A 283 15.33 -30.28 13.47
C LEU A 283 15.09 -30.07 11.96
N SER A 284 15.92 -29.25 11.32
CA SER A 284 15.96 -29.08 9.87
C SER A 284 17.31 -28.51 9.42
N ASP A 285 17.52 -28.38 8.12
CA ASP A 285 18.63 -27.64 7.51
C ASP A 285 18.13 -26.50 6.60
N ASN A 286 19.06 -25.71 6.04
CA ASN A 286 18.71 -24.60 5.15
C ASN A 286 18.10 -25.06 3.81
N LEU A 287 18.19 -26.34 3.47
CA LEU A 287 17.57 -26.94 2.28
C LEU A 287 16.14 -27.43 2.54
N GLY A 288 15.72 -27.48 3.81
CA GLY A 288 14.39 -27.96 4.20
C GLY A 288 14.33 -29.47 4.42
N ASN A 289 15.45 -30.12 4.70
CA ASN A 289 15.49 -31.52 5.11
C ASN A 289 15.07 -31.62 6.59
N VAL A 290 13.76 -31.74 6.81
CA VAL A 290 13.13 -31.73 8.13
C VAL A 290 13.25 -33.08 8.84
N LYS A 291 13.38 -33.06 10.17
CA LYS A 291 13.39 -34.26 11.03
C LYS A 291 12.04 -34.58 11.64
N VAL A 292 11.09 -33.65 11.57
CA VAL A 292 9.71 -33.80 12.02
C VAL A 292 8.80 -33.66 10.80
N PRO A 293 7.80 -34.53 10.60
CA PRO A 293 6.88 -34.42 9.48
C PRO A 293 6.19 -33.05 9.42
N ILE A 294 6.09 -32.49 8.21
CA ILE A 294 5.42 -31.21 7.95
C ILE A 294 4.39 -31.35 6.84
N TYR A 295 3.17 -30.92 7.11
CA TYR A 295 2.13 -30.70 6.09
C TYR A 295 2.11 -29.22 5.72
N VAL A 296 2.55 -28.92 4.49
CA VAL A 296 2.62 -27.55 3.96
C VAL A 296 1.38 -27.27 3.12
N MET A 297 0.53 -26.39 3.64
CA MET A 297 -0.73 -25.98 3.02
C MET A 297 -0.48 -24.84 2.03
N ASN A 298 -0.09 -25.19 0.80
CA ASN A 298 -0.06 -24.24 -0.32
C ASN A 298 -1.47 -23.82 -0.77
N VAL A 299 -2.50 -24.57 -0.36
CA VAL A 299 -3.90 -24.20 -0.44
C VAL A 299 -4.39 -23.84 0.96
N ALA A 300 -4.63 -22.55 1.19
CA ALA A 300 -5.14 -22.06 2.47
C ALA A 300 -6.66 -22.21 2.58
N TYR A 301 -7.39 -22.19 1.45
CA TYR A 301 -8.82 -22.50 1.40
C TYR A 301 -9.18 -23.18 0.06
N PRO A 302 -9.92 -24.31 0.06
CA PRO A 302 -10.47 -25.00 1.22
C PRO A 302 -9.40 -25.81 1.98
N VAL A 303 -9.67 -26.09 3.26
CA VAL A 303 -8.95 -27.15 3.99
C VAL A 303 -9.32 -28.50 3.38
N ILE A 304 -8.34 -29.36 3.12
CA ILE A 304 -8.54 -30.68 2.50
C ILE A 304 -8.69 -31.74 3.59
N PRO A 305 -9.90 -32.30 3.81
CA PRO A 305 -10.13 -33.19 4.94
C PRO A 305 -9.26 -34.45 4.93
N ASP A 306 -9.15 -35.13 3.78
CA ASP A 306 -8.41 -36.37 3.67
C ASP A 306 -6.91 -36.18 3.99
N GLU A 307 -6.31 -35.10 3.48
CA GLU A 307 -4.90 -34.75 3.72
C GLU A 307 -4.64 -34.46 5.21
N VAL A 308 -5.54 -33.73 5.87
CA VAL A 308 -5.44 -33.44 7.32
C VAL A 308 -5.57 -34.73 8.14
N LEU A 309 -6.56 -35.56 7.84
CA LEU A 309 -6.81 -36.80 8.56
C LEU A 309 -5.66 -37.80 8.38
N GLU A 310 -5.16 -37.93 7.16
CA GLU A 310 -3.99 -38.76 6.85
C GLU A 310 -2.75 -38.25 7.58
N PHE A 311 -2.49 -36.93 7.57
CA PHE A 311 -1.36 -36.35 8.27
C PHE A 311 -1.42 -36.60 9.78
N CYS A 312 -2.58 -36.39 10.40
CA CYS A 312 -2.74 -36.51 11.85
C CYS A 312 -2.83 -37.96 12.34
N LYS A 313 -3.06 -38.92 11.45
CA LYS A 313 -3.16 -40.34 11.81
C LYS A 313 -1.86 -40.84 12.43
N GLY A 314 -1.96 -41.46 13.61
CA GLY A 314 -0.81 -42.01 14.34
C GLY A 314 0.04 -40.98 15.11
N LYS A 315 -0.25 -39.68 14.98
CA LYS A 315 0.44 -38.63 15.74
C LYS A 315 -0.23 -38.40 17.08
N LYS A 316 0.58 -38.16 18.11
CA LYS A 316 0.10 -37.75 19.44
C LYS A 316 -0.29 -36.28 19.48
N SER A 317 0.48 -35.43 18.79
CA SER A 317 0.27 -33.98 18.82
C SER A 317 0.71 -33.33 17.51
N VAL A 318 -0.07 -32.34 17.07
CA VAL A 318 0.28 -31.50 15.92
C VAL A 318 0.18 -30.02 16.30
N LEU A 319 1.03 -29.20 15.70
CA LEU A 319 0.99 -27.75 15.82
C LEU A 319 0.57 -27.12 14.49
N MET A 320 -0.49 -26.32 14.51
CA MET A 320 -0.94 -25.49 13.40
C MET A 320 -0.29 -24.11 13.48
N ILE A 321 0.44 -23.75 12.42
CA ILE A 321 1.07 -22.45 12.24
C ILE A 321 0.25 -21.67 11.20
N GLU A 322 -0.75 -20.94 11.69
CA GLU A 322 -1.50 -19.94 10.90
C GLU A 322 -1.36 -18.54 11.48
N GLU A 323 -1.19 -17.56 10.61
CA GLU A 323 -1.08 -16.16 11.02
C GLU A 323 -2.45 -15.50 11.22
N ALA A 324 -2.53 -14.65 12.25
CA ALA A 324 -3.66 -13.79 12.60
C ALA A 324 -4.95 -14.48 13.06
N GLN A 325 -5.95 -13.63 13.33
CA GLN A 325 -7.28 -13.94 13.82
C GLN A 325 -8.33 -13.53 12.76
N PRO A 326 -9.45 -14.26 12.62
CA PRO A 326 -9.76 -15.55 13.27
C PRO A 326 -8.87 -16.71 12.82
N ASN A 327 -8.73 -17.71 13.68
CA ASN A 327 -7.93 -18.91 13.46
C ASN A 327 -8.72 -19.97 12.65
N TYR A 328 -9.09 -19.60 11.41
CA TYR A 328 -10.02 -20.37 10.57
C TYR A 328 -9.53 -21.78 10.25
N VAL A 329 -8.23 -21.98 10.03
CA VAL A 329 -7.68 -23.30 9.68
C VAL A 329 -7.57 -24.17 10.92
N GLU A 330 -7.12 -23.63 12.06
CA GLU A 330 -7.08 -24.35 13.33
C GLU A 330 -8.48 -24.82 13.75
N GLN A 331 -9.49 -23.95 13.66
CA GLN A 331 -10.87 -24.32 13.96
C GLN A 331 -11.38 -25.45 13.06
N ASN A 332 -11.09 -25.39 11.76
CA ASN A 332 -11.52 -26.42 10.81
C ASN A 332 -10.81 -27.76 11.06
N ILE A 333 -9.49 -27.75 11.29
CA ILE A 333 -8.74 -28.96 11.65
C ILE A 333 -9.27 -29.54 12.96
N GLY A 334 -9.51 -28.72 13.98
CA GLY A 334 -10.08 -29.15 15.25
C GLY A 334 -11.45 -29.83 15.08
N TYR A 335 -12.32 -29.25 14.26
CA TYR A 335 -13.60 -29.86 13.89
C TYR A 335 -13.42 -31.21 13.18
N LEU A 336 -12.51 -31.30 12.20
CA LEU A 336 -12.24 -32.54 11.46
C LEU A 336 -11.73 -33.66 12.36
N LEU A 337 -10.79 -33.37 13.26
CA LEU A 337 -10.24 -34.35 14.20
C LEU A 337 -11.32 -34.85 15.16
N HIS A 338 -12.10 -33.92 15.75
CA HIS A 338 -13.19 -34.28 16.66
C HIS A 338 -14.26 -35.12 15.97
N LYS A 339 -14.74 -34.68 14.79
CA LYS A 339 -15.80 -35.36 14.03
C LYS A 339 -15.41 -36.78 13.61
N ASN A 340 -14.13 -37.01 13.28
CA ASN A 340 -13.65 -38.30 12.81
C ASN A 340 -13.01 -39.15 13.93
N GLY A 341 -13.08 -38.71 15.19
CA GLY A 341 -12.55 -39.46 16.34
C GLY A 341 -11.04 -39.70 16.27
N ILE A 342 -10.27 -38.78 15.68
CA ILE A 342 -8.81 -38.88 15.62
C ILE A 342 -8.22 -38.40 16.95
N ASP A 343 -7.60 -39.31 17.70
CA ASP A 343 -6.92 -39.02 18.95
C ASP A 343 -5.54 -38.38 18.71
N CYS A 344 -5.54 -37.14 18.20
CA CYS A 344 -4.36 -36.32 17.99
C CYS A 344 -4.61 -34.93 18.57
N LYS A 345 -3.77 -34.50 19.51
CA LYS A 345 -3.95 -33.20 20.16
C LYS A 345 -3.50 -32.06 19.25
N LEU A 346 -4.41 -31.11 18.98
CA LEU A 346 -4.13 -29.92 18.18
C LEU A 346 -3.64 -28.77 19.07
N TYR A 347 -2.52 -28.18 18.68
CA TYR A 347 -1.98 -26.94 19.21
C TYR A 347 -1.99 -25.87 18.11
N GLY A 348 -2.08 -24.60 18.48
CA GLY A 348 -2.12 -23.46 17.57
C GLY A 348 -2.04 -22.16 18.38
N LYS A 349 -3.13 -21.38 18.41
CA LYS A 349 -3.18 -20.09 19.15
C LYS A 349 -2.99 -20.19 20.67
N ASN A 350 -3.10 -21.39 21.25
CA ASN A 350 -2.77 -21.59 22.66
C ASN A 350 -1.25 -21.48 22.96
N VAL A 351 -0.39 -21.69 21.95
CA VAL A 351 1.08 -21.57 22.08
C VAL A 351 1.67 -20.48 21.17
N LEU A 352 0.94 -20.05 20.15
CA LEU A 352 1.29 -18.96 19.23
C LEU A 352 0.38 -17.74 19.45
N PRO A 353 0.86 -16.50 19.25
CA PRO A 353 0.02 -15.32 19.48
C PRO A 353 -1.14 -15.22 18.48
N GLU A 354 -2.28 -14.69 18.92
CA GLU A 354 -3.45 -14.48 18.07
C GLU A 354 -3.28 -13.33 17.06
N VAL A 355 -2.41 -12.37 17.37
CA VAL A 355 -2.20 -11.14 16.62
C VAL A 355 -0.73 -10.96 16.19
N GLY A 356 -0.52 -10.16 15.14
CA GLY A 356 0.79 -9.80 14.60
C GLY A 356 1.34 -10.73 13.51
N ASP A 357 2.52 -10.37 12.99
CA ASP A 357 3.32 -11.13 12.01
C ASP A 357 4.16 -12.20 12.73
N TYR A 358 4.07 -13.44 12.24
CA TYR A 358 4.83 -14.58 12.72
C TYR A 358 6.25 -14.53 12.16
N THR A 359 7.01 -13.57 12.69
CA THR A 359 8.46 -13.51 12.48
C THR A 359 9.15 -14.80 12.98
N ILE A 360 10.39 -15.02 12.57
CA ILE A 360 11.19 -16.16 13.05
C ILE A 360 11.24 -16.20 14.59
N GLY A 361 11.34 -15.05 15.26
CA GLY A 361 11.33 -14.98 16.72
C GLY A 361 10.02 -15.48 17.33
N VAL A 362 8.88 -15.06 16.77
CA VAL A 362 7.55 -15.49 17.22
C VAL A 362 7.36 -17.00 17.05
N VAL A 363 7.74 -17.54 15.88
CA VAL A 363 7.61 -18.99 15.61
C VAL A 363 8.53 -19.79 16.54
N LYS A 364 9.75 -19.33 16.78
CA LYS A 364 10.68 -19.92 17.75
C LYS A 364 10.07 -19.99 19.16
N GLU A 365 9.50 -18.90 19.66
CA GLU A 365 8.85 -18.89 20.98
C GLU A 365 7.66 -19.85 21.03
N GLY A 366 6.85 -19.91 19.97
CA GLY A 366 5.75 -20.85 19.87
C GLY A 366 6.20 -22.32 19.85
N LEU A 367 7.30 -22.63 19.17
CA LEU A 367 7.88 -23.97 19.17
C LEU A 367 8.37 -24.39 20.56
N VAL A 368 9.05 -23.49 21.30
CA VAL A 368 9.47 -23.76 22.69
C VAL A 368 8.25 -24.12 23.55
N LYS A 369 7.20 -23.30 23.50
CA LYS A 369 5.95 -23.54 24.25
C LYS A 369 5.26 -24.84 23.82
N PHE A 370 5.28 -25.18 22.53
CA PHE A 370 4.73 -26.43 22.03
C PHE A 370 5.47 -27.65 22.59
N PHE A 371 6.80 -27.67 22.54
CA PHE A 371 7.61 -28.78 23.09
C PHE A 371 7.38 -28.93 24.60
N GLU A 372 7.37 -27.83 25.36
CA GLU A 372 7.04 -27.86 26.79
C GLU A 372 5.63 -28.42 27.05
N ALA A 373 4.65 -28.03 26.25
CA ALA A 373 3.27 -28.46 26.41
C ALA A 373 3.01 -29.92 26.01
N ILE A 374 3.94 -30.58 25.31
CA ILE A 374 3.92 -32.04 25.05
C ILE A 374 4.84 -32.81 26.02
N GLY A 375 5.43 -32.14 27.01
CA GLY A 375 6.27 -32.75 28.04
C GLY A 375 7.75 -32.87 27.67
N GLU A 376 8.20 -32.19 26.62
CA GLU A 376 9.57 -32.20 26.16
C GLU A 376 10.30 -30.91 26.49
N ASN A 377 11.22 -31.00 27.44
CA ASN A 377 12.05 -29.86 27.80
C ASN A 377 13.25 -29.78 26.86
N LEU A 378 13.29 -28.70 26.07
CA LEU A 378 14.52 -28.28 25.38
C LEU A 378 15.63 -28.04 26.41
N SER A 379 16.89 -28.32 26.05
CA SER A 379 18.02 -28.07 26.93
C SER A 379 18.13 -26.59 27.30
N SER A 380 18.78 -26.27 28.42
CA SER A 380 18.98 -24.87 28.83
C SER A 380 19.70 -24.04 27.76
N GLU A 381 20.68 -24.64 27.06
CA GLU A 381 21.40 -24.02 25.95
C GLU A 381 20.50 -23.77 24.74
N GLN A 382 19.64 -24.74 24.38
CA GLN A 382 18.64 -24.55 23.34
C GLN A 382 17.70 -23.41 23.74
N LYS A 383 17.10 -23.47 24.93
CA LYS A 383 16.21 -22.41 25.44
C LYS A 383 16.92 -21.05 25.36
N GLU A 384 18.16 -20.93 25.80
CA GLU A 384 18.94 -19.69 25.74
C GLU A 384 19.15 -19.18 24.30
N ILE A 385 19.44 -20.05 23.32
CA ILE A 385 19.51 -19.69 21.88
C ILE A 385 18.16 -19.15 21.36
N PHE A 386 17.03 -19.61 21.89
CA PHE A 386 15.67 -19.18 21.49
C PHE A 386 15.13 -17.99 22.29
N THR A 387 15.53 -17.85 23.54
CA THR A 387 14.96 -16.91 24.51
C THR A 387 15.95 -15.84 24.96
N LYS A 388 17.13 -15.73 24.32
CA LYS A 388 17.97 -14.53 24.44
C LYS A 388 17.24 -13.35 23.81
N LYS A 389 16.22 -12.90 24.54
CA LYS A 389 15.47 -11.69 24.28
C LYS A 389 16.40 -10.55 24.59
N ILE A 390 16.27 -9.49 23.81
CA ILE A 390 16.51 -8.14 24.33
C ILE A 390 15.68 -8.08 25.61
N THR A 391 16.32 -7.94 26.77
CA THR A 391 15.59 -7.90 28.05
C THR A 391 14.58 -6.75 28.00
N GLU A 392 13.54 -6.75 28.84
CA GLU A 392 12.64 -5.59 28.89
C GLU A 392 13.42 -4.28 29.17
N GLU A 393 14.51 -4.39 29.93
CA GLU A 393 15.41 -3.29 30.23
C GLU A 393 16.25 -2.86 29.00
N ASP A 394 16.82 -3.80 28.25
CA ASP A 394 17.48 -3.50 26.98
C ASP A 394 16.50 -2.91 25.96
N ASN A 395 15.27 -3.42 25.90
CA ASN A 395 14.22 -2.93 25.00
C ASN A 395 13.82 -1.51 25.40
N LYS A 396 13.67 -1.25 26.69
CA LYS A 396 13.38 0.09 27.20
C LYS A 396 14.53 1.06 26.90
N GLN A 397 15.77 0.67 27.15
CA GLN A 397 16.95 1.47 26.78
C GLN A 397 17.02 1.71 25.27
N LEU A 398 16.76 0.69 24.44
CA LEU A 398 16.72 0.83 22.99
C LEU A 398 15.60 1.76 22.55
N LEU A 399 14.39 1.65 23.11
CA LEU A 399 13.25 2.52 22.80
C LEU A 399 13.50 3.97 23.26
N GLU A 400 14.25 4.18 24.34
CA GLU A 400 14.68 5.50 24.79
C GLU A 400 15.73 6.13 23.84
N GLN A 401 16.58 5.31 23.22
CA GLN A 401 17.64 5.77 22.30
C GLN A 401 17.21 5.85 20.84
N VAL A 402 16.26 5.02 20.41
CA VAL A 402 15.78 4.96 19.03
C VAL A 402 14.65 5.97 18.86
N PRO A 403 14.85 7.06 18.10
CA PRO A 403 13.81 8.04 17.88
C PRO A 403 12.64 7.38 17.15
N VAL A 404 11.43 7.62 17.66
CA VAL A 404 10.20 7.20 16.98
C VAL A 404 10.16 7.77 15.57
N ARG A 405 9.77 6.94 14.60
CA ARG A 405 9.63 7.32 13.18
C ARG A 405 8.17 7.27 12.77
N PRO A 406 7.33 8.16 13.32
CA PRO A 406 5.93 8.19 12.93
C PRO A 406 5.80 8.57 11.46
N ALA A 407 4.69 8.14 10.83
CA ALA A 407 4.40 8.54 9.47
C ALA A 407 4.33 10.08 9.37
N GLY A 408 4.88 10.63 8.29
CA GLY A 408 4.99 12.08 8.15
C GLY A 408 5.12 12.50 6.69
N PHE A 409 4.85 13.78 6.44
CA PHE A 409 4.91 14.33 5.09
C PHE A 409 6.35 14.49 4.60
N CYS A 410 6.57 14.26 3.31
CA CYS A 410 7.87 14.48 2.66
C CYS A 410 8.35 15.94 2.79
N THR A 411 9.66 16.16 2.61
CA THR A 411 10.21 17.51 2.49
C THR A 411 9.55 18.25 1.34
N GLY A 412 9.02 19.44 1.64
CA GLY A 412 8.31 20.27 0.67
C GLY A 412 6.98 19.68 0.19
N CYS A 413 6.34 18.79 0.95
CA CYS A 413 5.02 18.28 0.60
C CYS A 413 3.98 19.42 0.43
N PRO A 414 3.17 19.41 -0.65
CA PRO A 414 2.16 20.44 -0.92
C PRO A 414 0.98 20.44 0.05
N GLU A 415 0.86 19.43 0.92
CA GLU A 415 -0.23 19.35 1.90
C GLU A 415 0.09 20.07 3.20
N ARG A 416 1.38 20.24 3.54
CA ARG A 416 1.81 20.97 4.75
C ARG A 416 1.23 22.40 4.83
N PRO A 417 1.24 23.20 3.75
CA PRO A 417 0.58 24.51 3.76
C PRO A 417 -0.92 24.46 4.10
N ILE A 418 -1.64 23.43 3.66
CA ILE A 418 -3.08 23.28 3.90
C ILE A 418 -3.34 23.10 5.40
N PHE A 419 -2.55 22.24 6.05
CA PHE A 419 -2.67 21.99 7.48
C PHE A 419 -2.15 23.14 8.34
N ALA A 420 -1.09 23.83 7.88
CA ALA A 420 -0.65 25.07 8.51
C ALA A 420 -1.76 26.14 8.49
N ALA A 421 -2.42 26.32 7.33
CA ALA A 421 -3.55 27.22 7.19
C ALA A 421 -4.73 26.81 8.08
N LEU A 422 -5.06 25.52 8.15
CA LEU A 422 -6.11 25.01 9.06
C LEU A 422 -5.80 25.31 10.52
N LYS A 423 -4.54 25.16 10.99
CA LYS A 423 -4.17 25.56 12.37
C LYS A 423 -4.42 27.04 12.62
N ILE A 424 -3.97 27.90 11.71
CA ILE A 424 -4.17 29.36 11.81
C ILE A 424 -5.67 29.72 11.82
N VAL A 425 -6.48 29.02 11.02
CA VAL A 425 -7.93 29.20 11.02
C VAL A 425 -8.56 28.72 12.32
N GLN A 426 -8.10 27.59 12.88
CA GLN A 426 -8.60 27.05 14.16
C GLN A 426 -8.16 27.88 15.38
N GLU A 427 -7.07 28.64 15.31
CA GLU A 427 -6.74 29.65 16.34
C GLU A 427 -7.81 30.76 16.41
N LYS A 428 -8.41 31.11 15.26
CA LYS A 428 -9.45 32.16 15.17
C LYS A 428 -10.87 31.64 15.38
N LEU A 429 -11.20 30.46 14.83
CA LEU A 429 -12.55 29.89 14.82
C LEU A 429 -12.75 28.78 15.86
N GLY A 430 -11.68 28.39 16.56
CA GLY A 430 -11.63 27.21 17.42
C GLY A 430 -11.52 25.90 16.64
N GLN A 431 -11.38 24.78 17.36
CA GLN A 431 -11.25 23.46 16.73
C GLN A 431 -12.53 23.02 16.00
N HIS A 432 -12.34 22.30 14.89
CA HIS A 432 -13.41 21.72 14.07
C HIS A 432 -13.29 20.20 14.08
N HIS A 433 -14.41 19.48 13.89
CA HIS A 433 -14.37 18.06 13.56
C HIS A 433 -13.82 17.89 12.14
N VAL A 434 -12.74 17.11 11.99
CA VAL A 434 -12.07 16.87 10.70
C VAL A 434 -12.05 15.37 10.41
N ALA A 435 -12.82 14.94 9.43
CA ALA A 435 -12.78 13.57 8.92
C ALA A 435 -11.72 13.45 7.81
N GLY A 436 -10.79 12.53 7.96
CA GLY A 436 -9.75 12.24 6.97
C GLY A 436 -10.10 11.01 6.13
N ASP A 437 -9.68 11.02 4.87
CA ASP A 437 -9.66 9.84 4.00
C ASP A 437 -8.33 9.06 4.16
N ILE A 438 -8.17 7.91 3.53
CA ILE A 438 -6.86 7.26 3.42
C ILE A 438 -6.00 8.02 2.39
N GLY A 439 -4.79 8.42 2.78
CA GLY A 439 -3.85 9.14 1.91
C GLY A 439 -2.77 9.89 2.71
N CYS A 440 -1.92 10.67 2.04
CA CYS A 440 -0.87 11.43 2.72
C CYS A 440 -1.43 12.40 3.78
N HIS A 441 -2.61 12.95 3.54
CA HIS A 441 -3.31 13.87 4.45
C HIS A 441 -3.62 13.24 5.80
N LEU A 442 -3.71 11.91 5.89
CA LEU A 442 -3.91 11.20 7.15
C LEU A 442 -2.77 11.45 8.16
N PHE A 443 -1.56 11.74 7.68
CA PHE A 443 -0.40 12.01 8.54
C PHE A 443 -0.54 13.32 9.33
N SER A 444 -1.53 14.17 9.03
CA SER A 444 -1.80 15.38 9.83
C SER A 444 -2.32 15.10 11.23
N ILE A 445 -2.81 13.89 11.51
CA ILE A 445 -3.28 13.49 12.84
C ILE A 445 -2.14 13.55 13.85
N LEU A 446 -0.90 13.32 13.40
CA LEU A 446 0.27 13.30 14.24
C LEU A 446 0.88 14.71 14.44
N PRO A 447 1.74 14.89 15.46
CA PRO A 447 2.49 16.13 15.63
C PRO A 447 3.31 16.51 14.38
N PRO A 448 3.45 17.81 14.07
CA PRO A 448 3.00 18.97 14.86
C PRO A 448 1.60 19.47 14.49
N PHE A 449 0.89 18.80 13.58
CA PHE A 449 -0.39 19.28 13.07
C PHE A 449 -1.53 18.98 14.04
N ASN A 450 -1.63 17.74 14.52
CA ASN A 450 -2.72 17.28 15.41
C ASN A 450 -4.11 17.61 14.82
N ILE A 451 -4.28 17.42 13.51
CA ILE A 451 -5.51 17.67 12.76
C ILE A 451 -6.06 16.34 12.23
N GLY A 452 -7.28 16.02 12.64
CA GLY A 452 -8.02 14.84 12.21
C GLY A 452 -8.70 14.15 13.40
N ALA A 453 -9.87 13.56 13.16
CA ALA A 453 -10.70 12.91 14.18
C ALA A 453 -11.04 11.47 13.81
N THR A 454 -11.33 11.19 12.53
CA THR A 454 -11.73 9.86 12.06
C THR A 454 -11.12 9.53 10.70
N THR A 455 -11.04 8.24 10.37
CA THR A 455 -10.65 7.73 9.05
C THR A 455 -11.43 6.46 8.76
N MET A 456 -12.22 6.46 7.67
CA MET A 456 -13.24 5.42 7.41
C MET A 456 -13.03 4.64 6.11
N GLY A 457 -11.90 4.85 5.40
CA GLY A 457 -11.57 4.16 4.16
C GLY A 457 -11.19 5.10 3.03
N TYR A 458 -11.04 4.55 1.81
CA TYR A 458 -10.61 5.28 0.62
C TYR A 458 -11.80 5.87 -0.15
N GLY A 459 -11.83 7.18 -0.36
CA GLY A 459 -12.95 7.91 -0.96
C GLY A 459 -14.15 8.12 -0.01
N LEU A 460 -13.96 7.95 1.30
CA LEU A 460 -15.03 8.00 2.31
C LEU A 460 -14.91 9.19 3.27
N GLY A 461 -13.92 10.07 3.10
CA GLY A 461 -13.70 11.21 4.02
C GLY A 461 -14.93 12.10 4.18
N ALA A 462 -15.59 12.48 3.08
CA ALA A 462 -16.82 13.30 3.11
C ALA A 462 -18.00 12.57 3.77
N SER A 463 -18.16 11.27 3.48
CA SER A 463 -19.22 10.44 4.05
C SER A 463 -19.04 10.23 5.55
N SER A 464 -17.79 10.14 6.02
CA SER A 464 -17.46 10.04 7.45
C SER A 464 -17.93 11.24 8.26
N ALA A 465 -18.06 12.42 7.64
CA ALA A 465 -18.56 13.63 8.30
C ALA A 465 -20.08 13.81 8.18
N ALA A 466 -20.78 12.95 7.42
CA ALA A 466 -22.18 13.15 7.05
C ALA A 466 -23.14 13.17 8.24
N ALA A 467 -22.81 12.47 9.34
CA ALA A 467 -23.61 12.49 10.57
C ALA A 467 -23.70 13.90 11.21
N PHE A 468 -22.74 14.78 10.93
CA PHE A 468 -22.73 16.16 11.39
C PHE A 468 -23.46 17.12 10.44
N ASN A 469 -24.29 16.60 9.53
CA ASN A 469 -25.08 17.42 8.62
C ASN A 469 -26.27 18.08 9.33
N LEU A 470 -26.11 19.37 9.66
CA LEU A 470 -27.13 20.16 10.34
C LEU A 470 -27.96 21.03 9.37
N PHE A 471 -28.06 20.65 8.09
CA PHE A 471 -28.72 21.47 7.05
C PHE A 471 -30.15 21.87 7.42
N ASN A 472 -30.95 20.94 7.98
CA ASN A 472 -32.35 21.17 8.39
C ASN A 472 -32.50 21.47 9.89
N THR A 473 -31.41 21.61 10.63
CA THR A 473 -31.44 21.86 12.08
C THR A 473 -31.29 23.36 12.32
N PRO A 474 -32.04 23.96 13.28
CA PRO A 474 -31.82 25.34 13.69
C PRO A 474 -30.36 25.54 14.12
N THR A 475 -29.61 26.37 13.39
CA THR A 475 -28.20 26.64 13.70
C THR A 475 -28.11 27.69 14.80
N GLN A 476 -27.39 27.37 15.87
CA GLN A 476 -27.05 28.33 16.92
C GLN A 476 -25.99 29.32 16.42
N GLU A 477 -25.92 30.50 17.04
CA GLU A 477 -24.82 31.43 16.80
C GLU A 477 -23.49 30.77 17.22
N GLY A 478 -22.48 30.83 16.34
CA GLY A 478 -21.21 30.14 16.55
C GLY A 478 -21.20 28.64 16.21
N GLN A 479 -22.29 28.09 15.63
CA GLN A 479 -22.33 26.70 15.17
C GLN A 479 -21.21 26.40 14.17
N LYS A 480 -20.38 25.39 14.48
CA LYS A 480 -19.26 24.98 13.64
C LYS A 480 -19.69 24.01 12.54
N ARG A 481 -19.00 24.07 11.41
CA ARG A 481 -19.13 23.13 10.29
C ARG A 481 -18.12 21.99 10.41
N PRO A 482 -18.49 20.74 10.06
CA PRO A 482 -17.51 19.68 9.90
C PRO A 482 -16.65 19.90 8.66
N ILE A 483 -15.42 19.40 8.71
CA ILE A 483 -14.46 19.39 7.60
C ILE A 483 -14.21 17.94 7.20
N ALA A 484 -14.16 17.66 5.90
CA ALA A 484 -13.69 16.41 5.35
C ALA A 484 -12.51 16.66 4.41
N ILE A 485 -11.50 15.79 4.45
CA ILE A 485 -10.31 15.91 3.61
C ILE A 485 -10.14 14.62 2.82
N MET A 486 -9.93 14.75 1.51
CA MET A 486 -9.79 13.64 0.57
C MET A 486 -8.70 13.98 -0.47
N GLY A 487 -7.87 13.00 -0.83
CA GLY A 487 -6.94 13.14 -1.95
C GLY A 487 -7.61 12.90 -3.31
N ASP A 488 -7.02 13.39 -4.38
CA ASP A 488 -7.41 13.11 -5.78
C ASP A 488 -7.52 11.61 -6.11
N GLY A 489 -6.60 10.78 -5.62
CA GLY A 489 -6.70 9.32 -5.76
C GLY A 489 -7.99 8.77 -5.14
N GLY A 490 -8.30 9.15 -3.89
CA GLY A 490 -9.54 8.76 -3.22
C GLY A 490 -10.79 9.31 -3.91
N PHE A 491 -10.70 10.53 -4.46
CA PHE A 491 -11.78 11.16 -5.22
C PHE A 491 -12.14 10.34 -6.48
N TRP A 492 -11.16 9.97 -7.30
CA TRP A 492 -11.39 9.21 -8.52
C TRP A 492 -11.71 7.74 -8.29
N HIS A 493 -11.29 7.19 -7.15
CA HIS A 493 -11.51 5.79 -6.81
C HIS A 493 -12.96 5.48 -6.42
N ASN A 494 -13.52 6.25 -5.45
CA ASN A 494 -14.92 6.14 -5.03
C ASN A 494 -15.51 7.48 -4.54
N GLY A 495 -14.66 8.45 -4.19
CA GLY A 495 -15.07 9.69 -3.53
C GLY A 495 -16.03 10.57 -4.34
N LEU A 496 -16.04 10.45 -5.67
CA LEU A 496 -17.04 11.12 -6.51
C LEU A 496 -18.47 10.65 -6.16
N THR A 497 -18.68 9.34 -6.01
CA THR A 497 -19.98 8.73 -5.74
C THR A 497 -20.30 8.70 -4.25
N SER A 498 -19.45 8.07 -3.44
CA SER A 498 -19.69 7.88 -2.01
C SER A 498 -19.59 9.17 -1.21
N GLY A 499 -18.68 10.07 -1.62
CA GLY A 499 -18.42 11.34 -0.94
C GLY A 499 -19.25 12.49 -1.50
N ILE A 500 -18.89 12.97 -2.70
CA ILE A 500 -19.49 14.17 -3.30
C ILE A 500 -20.95 13.95 -3.69
N GLY A 501 -21.27 12.83 -4.35
CA GLY A 501 -22.64 12.46 -4.71
C GLY A 501 -23.55 12.41 -3.48
N ASN A 502 -23.13 11.70 -2.44
CA ASN A 502 -23.86 11.63 -1.17
C ASN A 502 -24.01 13.01 -0.49
N ALA A 503 -22.97 13.84 -0.52
CA ALA A 503 -22.99 15.19 0.06
C ALA A 503 -23.99 16.11 -0.66
N VAL A 504 -24.04 16.05 -2.00
CA VAL A 504 -25.03 16.79 -2.79
C VAL A 504 -26.44 16.27 -2.52
N TYR A 505 -26.63 14.95 -2.58
CA TYR A 505 -27.93 14.31 -2.35
C TYR A 505 -28.54 14.71 -1.01
N ASN A 506 -27.73 14.72 0.06
CA ASN A 506 -28.16 15.06 1.42
C ASN A 506 -28.02 16.56 1.78
N LYS A 507 -27.69 17.43 0.82
CA LYS A 507 -27.46 18.87 1.05
C LYS A 507 -26.45 19.15 2.18
N PHE A 508 -25.40 18.33 2.30
CA PHE A 508 -24.40 18.40 3.36
C PHE A 508 -23.86 19.82 3.57
N ASP A 509 -24.08 20.44 4.73
CA ASP A 509 -23.61 21.82 5.05
C ASP A 509 -22.23 21.83 5.73
N GLY A 510 -21.26 21.15 5.13
CA GLY A 510 -19.86 21.10 5.59
C GLY A 510 -18.86 21.55 4.53
N LEU A 511 -17.58 21.58 4.92
CA LEU A 511 -16.46 21.84 4.02
C LEU A 511 -15.79 20.52 3.62
N ILE A 512 -15.63 20.30 2.32
CA ILE A 512 -14.87 19.20 1.74
C ILE A 512 -13.63 19.79 1.06
N ILE A 513 -12.45 19.34 1.46
CA ILE A 513 -11.17 19.72 0.87
C ILE A 513 -10.69 18.53 0.02
N ILE A 514 -10.55 18.76 -1.29
CA ILE A 514 -9.96 17.79 -2.22
C ILE A 514 -8.54 18.23 -2.52
N ILE A 515 -7.57 17.38 -2.24
CA ILE A 515 -6.15 17.64 -2.47
C ILE A 515 -5.74 17.00 -3.80
N ASP A 516 -5.52 17.82 -4.83
CA ASP A 516 -5.08 17.40 -6.17
C ASP A 516 -3.57 17.54 -6.28
N ASN A 517 -2.85 16.45 -5.98
CA ASN A 517 -1.39 16.40 -6.06
C ASN A 517 -0.87 15.74 -7.35
N TYR A 518 -1.81 15.38 -8.24
CA TYR A 518 -1.67 14.83 -9.57
C TYR A 518 -1.35 13.33 -9.63
N TYR A 519 -1.33 12.62 -8.51
CA TYR A 519 -0.89 11.23 -8.47
C TYR A 519 -1.53 10.45 -7.33
N ALA A 520 -1.55 9.11 -7.44
CA ALA A 520 -1.68 8.25 -6.27
C ALA A 520 -0.37 8.32 -5.42
N ALA A 521 -0.17 9.44 -4.71
CA ALA A 521 1.13 9.80 -4.15
C ALA A 521 1.60 8.88 -3.02
N ALA A 522 0.67 8.42 -2.17
CA ALA A 522 0.99 7.57 -1.02
C ALA A 522 1.46 6.15 -1.41
N THR A 523 1.18 5.71 -2.64
CA THR A 523 1.39 4.32 -3.12
C THR A 523 2.48 4.18 -4.19
N GLY A 524 3.21 5.26 -4.48
CA GLY A 524 4.34 5.24 -5.44
C GLY A 524 4.23 6.25 -6.60
N GLY A 525 3.16 7.04 -6.65
CA GLY A 525 3.05 8.14 -7.61
C GLY A 525 2.51 7.75 -8.98
N GLN A 526 1.63 6.75 -9.02
CA GLN A 526 1.00 6.27 -10.24
C GLN A 526 0.03 7.31 -10.84
N ASP A 527 -0.16 7.21 -12.16
CA ASP A 527 -1.07 8.12 -12.87
C ASP A 527 -2.54 7.74 -12.58
N ILE A 528 -3.35 8.76 -12.29
CA ILE A 528 -4.79 8.75 -12.03
C ILE A 528 -5.49 9.70 -13.03
N PRO A 529 -6.83 9.75 -13.12
CA PRO A 529 -7.51 10.58 -14.11
C PRO A 529 -7.12 12.07 -14.08
N SER A 530 -6.85 12.65 -12.91
CA SER A 530 -6.34 14.03 -12.78
C SER A 530 -4.82 14.16 -12.91
N SER A 531 -4.07 13.13 -13.26
CA SER A 531 -2.63 13.27 -13.50
C SER A 531 -2.34 14.23 -14.65
N ARG A 532 -1.24 14.98 -14.52
CA ARG A 532 -0.78 15.95 -15.52
C ARG A 532 0.39 15.43 -16.37
N ALA A 533 0.92 14.26 -16.03
CA ALA A 533 1.94 13.60 -16.84
C ALA A 533 1.32 13.10 -18.16
N PHE A 534 2.09 13.21 -19.24
CA PHE A 534 1.73 12.57 -20.50
C PHE A 534 1.73 11.05 -20.31
N ASN A 535 0.64 10.41 -20.71
CA ASN A 535 0.49 8.97 -20.73
C ASN A 535 -0.06 8.59 -22.12
N PHE A 536 0.61 7.67 -22.80
CA PHE A 536 0.28 7.30 -24.17
C PHE A 536 -0.86 6.28 -24.24
N LEU A 537 -1.08 5.52 -23.16
CA LEU A 537 -2.14 4.51 -23.06
C LEU A 537 -3.44 5.05 -22.46
N ARG A 538 -3.40 6.22 -21.81
CA ARG A 538 -4.49 6.68 -20.94
C ARG A 538 -4.86 8.12 -21.20
N THR A 539 -6.14 8.41 -21.04
CA THR A 539 -6.63 9.78 -20.96
C THR A 539 -6.43 10.31 -19.54
N THR A 540 -5.71 11.41 -19.41
CA THR A 540 -5.44 12.12 -18.15
C THR A 540 -5.83 13.59 -18.29
N ASN A 541 -5.52 14.42 -17.29
CA ASN A 541 -5.94 15.83 -17.19
C ASN A 541 -7.44 16.04 -16.99
N ASN A 542 -8.15 15.04 -16.45
CA ASN A 542 -9.57 15.19 -16.11
C ASN A 542 -9.69 16.15 -14.90
N PRO A 543 -10.34 17.32 -15.05
CA PRO A 543 -10.42 18.30 -13.97
C PRO A 543 -11.46 17.87 -12.92
N ILE A 544 -11.02 17.75 -11.68
CA ILE A 544 -11.89 17.45 -10.51
C ILE A 544 -13.02 18.49 -10.39
N GLU A 545 -12.74 19.76 -10.71
CA GLU A 545 -13.73 20.83 -10.69
C GLU A 545 -14.96 20.51 -11.54
N ASN A 546 -14.76 20.03 -12.77
CA ASN A 546 -15.87 19.74 -13.68
C ASN A 546 -16.68 18.54 -13.18
N ALA A 547 -16.02 17.52 -12.63
CA ALA A 547 -16.71 16.36 -12.05
C ALA A 547 -17.55 16.77 -10.83
N VAL A 548 -16.99 17.55 -9.92
CA VAL A 548 -17.69 18.07 -8.73
C VAL A 548 -18.88 18.95 -9.10
N LYS A 549 -18.71 19.86 -10.08
CA LYS A 549 -19.81 20.69 -10.61
C LYS A 549 -20.87 19.85 -11.32
N GLY A 550 -20.45 18.86 -12.10
CA GLY A 550 -21.34 17.94 -12.84
C GLY A 550 -22.25 17.12 -11.93
N VAL A 551 -21.78 16.78 -10.72
CA VAL A 551 -22.60 16.10 -9.68
C VAL A 551 -23.58 17.06 -8.99
N GLY A 552 -23.38 18.38 -9.08
CA GLY A 552 -24.33 19.40 -8.60
C GLY A 552 -23.82 20.29 -7.46
N VAL A 553 -22.52 20.28 -7.14
CA VAL A 553 -21.96 21.20 -6.15
C VAL A 553 -21.93 22.62 -6.71
N LYS A 554 -22.53 23.57 -5.98
CA LYS A 554 -22.59 24.99 -6.36
C LYS A 554 -21.41 25.80 -5.86
N TYR A 555 -20.96 25.56 -4.62
CA TYR A 555 -19.81 26.22 -4.04
C TYR A 555 -18.53 25.43 -4.31
N VAL A 556 -17.77 25.86 -5.32
CA VAL A 556 -16.45 25.29 -5.65
C VAL A 556 -15.40 26.41 -5.67
N LYS A 557 -14.28 26.19 -4.99
CA LYS A 557 -13.12 27.08 -5.01
C LYS A 557 -11.86 26.29 -5.34
N ILE A 558 -11.03 26.86 -6.20
CA ILE A 558 -9.73 26.30 -6.55
C ILE A 558 -8.63 27.15 -5.91
N VAL A 559 -7.71 26.49 -5.24
CA VAL A 559 -6.42 27.06 -4.83
C VAL A 559 -5.34 26.29 -5.59
N ASP A 560 -4.88 26.87 -6.69
CA ASP A 560 -3.97 26.30 -7.68
C ASP A 560 -2.49 26.25 -7.23
N ARG A 561 -2.19 26.89 -6.09
CA ARG A 561 -0.89 26.83 -5.40
C ARG A 561 -1.12 26.74 -3.91
N THR A 562 -0.98 25.54 -3.33
CA THR A 562 -1.22 25.34 -1.90
C THR A 562 -0.23 26.07 -1.01
N TYR A 563 0.99 26.34 -1.51
CA TYR A 563 2.03 27.09 -0.81
C TYR A 563 1.69 28.56 -0.54
N ASP A 564 0.63 29.11 -1.15
CA ASP A 564 0.07 30.42 -0.80
C ASP A 564 -0.82 30.25 0.45
N VAL A 565 -0.16 30.32 1.61
CA VAL A 565 -0.79 30.04 2.91
C VAL A 565 -1.83 31.10 3.24
N GLU A 566 -1.59 32.37 2.90
CA GLU A 566 -2.54 33.46 3.13
C GLU A 566 -3.85 33.23 2.36
N ARG A 567 -3.76 32.89 1.07
CA ARG A 567 -4.94 32.53 0.27
C ARG A 567 -5.65 31.30 0.80
N MET A 568 -4.91 30.27 1.24
CA MET A 568 -5.50 29.10 1.89
C MET A 568 -6.29 29.48 3.15
N VAL A 569 -5.71 30.28 4.05
CA VAL A 569 -6.38 30.77 5.27
C VAL A 569 -7.66 31.54 4.92
N LYS A 570 -7.59 32.44 3.93
CA LYS A 570 -8.71 33.24 3.46
C LYS A 570 -9.87 32.39 2.92
N GLU A 571 -9.58 31.45 2.02
CA GLU A 571 -10.63 30.61 1.41
C GLU A 571 -11.21 29.61 2.41
N LEU A 572 -10.39 29.04 3.31
CA LEU A 572 -10.87 28.18 4.39
C LEU A 572 -11.79 28.94 5.35
N THR A 573 -11.38 30.13 5.81
CA THR A 573 -12.21 30.96 6.69
C THR A 573 -13.52 31.34 6.01
N LYS A 574 -13.49 31.73 4.73
CA LYS A 574 -14.69 32.06 3.98
C LYS A 574 -15.64 30.88 3.84
N ALA A 575 -15.13 29.70 3.51
CA ALA A 575 -15.97 28.50 3.37
C ALA A 575 -16.58 28.04 4.71
N LEU A 576 -15.86 28.23 5.83
CA LEU A 576 -16.34 27.86 7.15
C LEU A 576 -17.34 28.87 7.73
N THR A 577 -17.27 30.15 7.35
CA THR A 577 -18.10 31.23 7.90
C THR A 577 -19.22 31.75 6.98
N THR A 578 -19.22 31.37 5.69
CA THR A 578 -20.25 31.81 4.73
C THR A 578 -21.67 31.46 5.18
N LYS A 579 -22.65 32.29 4.82
CA LYS A 579 -24.09 32.00 5.05
C LYS A 579 -24.69 31.08 3.97
N GLU A 580 -23.99 30.88 2.85
CA GLU A 580 -24.42 29.98 1.79
C GLU A 580 -24.58 28.55 2.33
N LYS A 581 -25.66 27.87 1.93
CA LYS A 581 -26.02 26.52 2.40
C LYS A 581 -25.64 25.45 1.38
N GLY A 582 -25.53 24.21 1.84
CA GLY A 582 -25.09 23.06 1.03
C GLY A 582 -23.57 22.87 1.02
N PRO A 583 -23.05 21.91 0.22
CA PRO A 583 -21.66 21.49 0.31
C PRO A 583 -20.70 22.54 -0.22
N LYS A 584 -19.64 22.82 0.54
CA LYS A 584 -18.52 23.67 0.11
C LYS A 584 -17.39 22.75 -0.31
N VAL A 585 -16.91 22.88 -1.54
CA VAL A 585 -15.73 22.15 -2.00
C VAL A 585 -14.59 23.12 -2.27
N ILE A 586 -13.45 22.88 -1.62
CA ILE A 586 -12.17 23.52 -1.95
C ILE A 586 -11.27 22.47 -2.60
N ILE A 587 -10.81 22.74 -3.82
CA ILE A 587 -9.84 21.92 -4.54
C ILE A 587 -8.47 22.59 -4.39
N ALA A 588 -7.61 22.01 -3.56
CA ALA A 588 -6.27 22.49 -3.28
C ALA A 588 -5.27 21.74 -4.16
N GLN A 589 -4.65 22.42 -5.12
CA GLN A 589 -3.84 21.81 -6.18
C GLN A 589 -2.37 22.19 -6.04
N SER A 590 -1.48 21.20 -6.02
CA SER A 590 -0.03 21.38 -6.16
C SER A 590 0.63 20.02 -6.28
N GLU A 591 1.56 19.91 -7.22
CA GLU A 591 2.24 18.65 -7.52
C GLU A 591 2.96 18.04 -6.30
N CYS A 592 2.82 16.71 -6.14
CA CYS A 592 3.60 15.93 -5.19
C CYS A 592 5.12 16.22 -5.30
N SER A 593 5.73 16.61 -4.17
CA SER A 593 7.15 16.99 -4.09
C SER A 593 8.09 15.88 -4.55
N LEU A 594 7.81 14.63 -4.19
CA LEU A 594 8.67 13.50 -4.59
C LEU A 594 8.70 13.32 -6.11
N ASN A 595 7.54 13.32 -6.76
CA ASN A 595 7.45 13.20 -8.22
C ASN A 595 8.05 14.41 -8.94
N LYS A 596 7.81 15.61 -8.41
CA LYS A 596 8.41 16.86 -8.91
C LYS A 596 9.93 16.80 -8.86
N GLU A 597 10.50 16.41 -7.72
CA GLU A 597 11.95 16.33 -7.52
C GLU A 597 12.58 15.21 -8.33
N ARG A 598 11.93 14.04 -8.48
CA ARG A 598 12.39 12.97 -9.39
C ARG A 598 12.52 13.49 -10.82
N ARG A 599 11.48 14.16 -11.34
CA ARG A 599 11.50 14.75 -12.69
C ARG A 599 12.58 15.82 -12.81
N LYS A 600 12.63 16.76 -11.87
CA LYS A 600 13.60 17.88 -11.88
C LYS A 600 15.04 17.39 -11.80
N LYS A 601 15.36 16.42 -10.94
CA LYS A 601 16.71 15.86 -10.81
C LYS A 601 17.20 15.24 -12.12
N ARG A 602 16.35 14.51 -12.85
CA ARG A 602 16.70 13.93 -14.16
C ARG A 602 17.02 15.02 -15.19
N ILE A 603 16.16 16.05 -15.28
CA ILE A 603 16.37 17.18 -16.20
C ILE A 603 17.63 17.97 -15.82
N PHE A 604 17.83 18.19 -14.52
CA PHE A 604 19.00 18.87 -13.96
C PHE A 604 20.29 18.15 -14.34
N LYS A 605 20.37 16.84 -14.09
CA LYS A 605 21.55 16.03 -14.41
C LYS A 605 21.87 16.09 -15.91
N LYS A 606 20.86 15.87 -16.77
CA LYS A 606 21.02 15.94 -18.23
C LYS A 606 21.54 17.31 -18.67
N ARG A 607 20.97 18.41 -18.17
CA ARG A 607 21.42 19.77 -18.54
C ARG A 607 22.83 20.09 -18.08
N VAL A 608 23.21 19.61 -16.89
CA VAL A 608 24.59 19.79 -16.38
C VAL A 608 25.59 19.04 -17.25
N GLU A 609 25.28 17.79 -17.62
CA GLU A 609 26.10 16.97 -18.52
C GLU A 609 26.21 17.58 -19.93
N GLU A 610 25.15 18.21 -20.43
CA GLU A 610 25.14 18.98 -21.68
C GLU A 610 25.89 20.33 -21.60
N GLY A 611 26.54 20.66 -20.47
CA GLY A 611 27.26 21.91 -20.29
C GLY A 611 26.36 23.17 -20.20
N LYS A 612 25.04 23.00 -20.10
CA LYS A 612 24.09 24.12 -20.04
C LYS A 612 24.11 24.77 -18.66
N ARG A 613 23.89 26.09 -18.62
CA ARG A 613 23.71 26.84 -17.36
C ARG A 613 22.50 26.31 -16.61
N VAL A 614 22.69 25.91 -15.35
CA VAL A 614 21.61 25.45 -14.48
C VAL A 614 21.64 26.21 -13.16
N GLU A 615 20.48 26.65 -12.71
CA GLU A 615 20.28 27.39 -11.47
C GLU A 615 19.43 26.55 -10.51
N SER A 616 19.85 26.50 -9.25
CA SER A 616 19.10 25.88 -8.16
C SER A 616 19.04 26.82 -6.97
N GLU A 617 17.86 26.96 -6.38
CA GLU A 617 17.67 27.76 -5.17
C GLU A 617 17.92 26.93 -3.91
N LYS A 618 18.53 27.56 -2.92
CA LYS A 618 18.66 27.06 -1.55
C LYS A 618 18.16 28.12 -0.58
N PHE A 619 17.46 27.69 0.45
CA PHE A 619 17.02 28.59 1.51
C PHE A 619 17.90 28.45 2.74
N GLY A 620 18.05 29.55 3.46
CA GLY A 620 18.71 29.61 4.76
C GLY A 620 17.96 30.50 5.73
N VAL A 621 18.38 30.44 6.99
CA VAL A 621 17.93 31.32 8.06
C VAL A 621 19.15 32.09 8.57
N ASP A 622 19.05 33.41 8.65
CA ASP A 622 20.07 34.22 9.31
C ASP A 622 19.89 34.11 10.83
N ALA A 623 20.83 33.42 11.47
CA ALA A 623 20.87 33.22 12.92
C ALA A 623 20.87 34.53 13.72
N LYS A 624 21.33 35.65 13.14
CA LYS A 624 21.37 36.96 13.80
C LYS A 624 20.03 37.67 13.77
N VAL A 625 19.18 37.35 12.81
CA VAL A 625 17.86 37.96 12.62
C VAL A 625 16.75 37.08 13.19
N CYS A 626 16.97 35.76 13.25
CA CYS A 626 16.01 34.81 13.81
C CYS A 626 15.58 35.24 15.22
N THR A 627 14.28 35.29 15.46
CA THR A 627 13.67 35.64 16.76
C THR A 627 13.72 34.47 17.75
N GLY A 628 13.72 33.23 17.26
CA GLY A 628 13.67 32.03 18.11
C GLY A 628 12.27 31.59 18.51
N ASP A 629 11.20 32.15 17.93
CA ASP A 629 9.80 31.76 18.24
C ASP A 629 9.37 30.37 17.69
N HIS A 630 10.20 29.82 16.81
CA HIS A 630 10.05 28.56 16.08
C HIS A 630 8.67 28.35 15.45
N ALA A 631 7.92 29.41 15.13
CA ALA A 631 6.60 29.31 14.50
C ALA A 631 6.69 28.62 13.13
N CYS A 632 7.75 28.92 12.37
CA CYS A 632 8.10 28.26 11.13
C CYS A 632 8.24 26.74 11.27
N MET A 633 8.64 26.21 12.44
CA MET A 633 8.71 24.77 12.71
C MET A 633 7.38 24.21 13.22
N ARG A 634 6.76 24.88 14.21
CA ARG A 634 5.51 24.43 14.86
C ARG A 634 4.30 24.38 13.91
N LEU A 635 4.30 25.22 12.87
CA LEU A 635 3.22 25.28 11.88
C LEU A 635 3.56 24.52 10.59
N SER A 636 4.82 24.50 10.13
CA SER A 636 5.17 23.82 8.88
C SER A 636 5.53 22.34 9.05
N GLY A 637 6.10 21.97 10.21
CA GLY A 637 6.62 20.64 10.52
C GLY A 637 7.71 20.10 9.59
N CYS A 638 8.41 20.96 8.85
CA CYS A 638 9.35 20.54 7.81
C CYS A 638 10.55 19.76 8.40
N PRO A 639 10.88 18.54 7.93
CA PRO A 639 12.00 17.76 8.47
C PRO A 639 13.37 18.36 8.10
N SER A 640 13.42 19.24 7.10
CA SER A 640 14.64 19.97 6.72
C SER A 640 14.80 21.29 7.49
N LEU A 641 13.94 21.58 8.46
CA LEU A 641 14.03 22.74 9.33
C LEU A 641 14.27 22.24 10.77
N THR A 642 15.47 22.45 11.28
CA THR A 642 15.94 21.95 12.58
C THR A 642 16.42 23.11 13.47
N LEU A 643 16.90 22.78 14.67
CA LEU A 643 17.47 23.72 15.63
C LEU A 643 19.00 23.68 15.58
N LYS A 644 19.63 24.84 15.72
CA LYS A 644 21.09 24.98 15.90
C LYS A 644 21.37 26.03 16.97
N TYR A 645 22.29 25.74 17.90
CA TYR A 645 22.77 26.73 18.84
C TYR A 645 23.67 27.75 18.14
N THR A 646 23.58 29.01 18.56
CA THR A 646 24.41 30.08 18.02
C THR A 646 25.74 30.15 18.75
N ASP A 647 26.79 30.61 18.07
CA ASP A 647 28.09 30.88 18.68
C ASP A 647 28.07 32.16 19.57
N ASN A 648 26.90 32.77 19.78
CA ASN A 648 26.73 33.94 20.63
C ASN A 648 26.44 33.49 22.07
N PRO A 649 27.36 33.71 23.04
CA PRO A 649 27.19 33.26 24.41
C PRO A 649 26.03 33.97 25.14
N LEU A 650 25.56 35.12 24.63
CA LEU A 650 24.42 35.84 25.18
C LEU A 650 23.07 35.32 24.66
N ARG A 651 23.08 34.31 23.79
CA ARG A 651 21.87 33.72 23.21
C ARG A 651 21.85 32.23 23.49
N GLU A 652 21.15 31.88 24.56
CA GLU A 652 21.01 30.50 25.03
C GLU A 652 19.98 29.70 24.20
N ASP A 653 18.96 30.37 23.66
CA ASP A 653 17.93 29.73 22.85
C ASP A 653 18.43 29.34 21.45
N PRO A 654 18.15 28.12 20.97
CA PRO A 654 18.53 27.68 19.64
C PRO A 654 17.76 28.45 18.56
N VAL A 655 18.41 28.64 17.41
CA VAL A 655 17.81 29.26 16.22
C VAL A 655 17.38 28.22 15.20
N ALA A 656 16.44 28.58 14.34
CA ALA A 656 16.06 27.74 13.21
C ALA A 656 17.23 27.60 12.22
N HIS A 657 17.41 26.39 11.68
CA HIS A 657 18.44 26.03 10.72
C HIS A 657 17.84 25.19 9.59
N ILE A 658 18.23 25.46 8.35
CA ILE A 658 17.78 24.69 7.18
C ILE A 658 18.85 23.69 6.77
N GLU A 659 18.49 22.42 6.77
CA GLU A 659 19.32 21.30 6.35
C GLU A 659 19.50 21.24 4.82
N GLN A 660 20.55 20.56 4.38
CA GLN A 660 20.86 20.38 2.94
C GLN A 660 19.79 19.57 2.18
N SER A 661 18.94 18.83 2.91
CA SER A 661 17.81 18.09 2.34
C SER A 661 16.65 18.99 1.87
N CYS A 662 16.70 20.30 2.14
CA CYS A 662 15.69 21.25 1.75
C CYS A 662 15.54 21.36 0.22
N VAL A 663 14.29 21.30 -0.24
CA VAL A 663 13.91 21.41 -1.67
C VAL A 663 13.47 22.83 -2.08
N ALA A 664 13.73 23.82 -1.23
CA ALA A 664 13.39 25.23 -1.46
C ALA A 664 11.89 25.46 -1.83
N CYS A 665 10.97 24.82 -1.10
CA CYS A 665 9.53 24.91 -1.41
C CYS A 665 8.86 26.23 -1.00
N GLY A 666 9.43 26.96 -0.04
CA GLY A 666 8.96 28.30 0.40
C GLY A 666 7.99 28.28 1.56
N ASN A 667 7.40 27.11 1.87
CA ASN A 667 6.35 26.99 2.89
C ASN A 667 6.73 27.57 4.26
N CYS A 668 7.95 27.35 4.75
CA CYS A 668 8.36 27.85 6.06
C CYS A 668 8.40 29.39 6.16
N GLY A 669 8.72 30.08 5.06
CA GLY A 669 8.67 31.54 4.98
C GLY A 669 7.23 32.05 4.89
N GLU A 670 6.44 31.50 3.97
CA GLU A 670 5.01 31.82 3.78
C GLU A 670 4.20 31.63 5.07
N VAL A 671 4.43 30.54 5.79
CA VAL A 671 3.79 30.28 7.08
C VAL A 671 4.21 31.32 8.13
N ALA A 672 5.48 31.71 8.16
CA ALA A 672 5.98 32.68 9.12
C ALA A 672 5.49 34.10 8.83
N GLU A 673 5.32 34.46 7.55
CA GLU A 673 4.74 35.74 7.11
C GLU A 673 3.23 35.78 7.34
N ALA A 674 2.50 34.71 7.02
CA ALA A 674 1.08 34.57 7.35
C ALA A 674 0.84 34.57 8.89
N ALA A 675 1.84 34.12 9.67
CA ALA A 675 1.88 34.21 11.12
C ALA A 675 2.61 35.48 11.65
N ALA A 676 2.94 36.43 10.75
CA ALA A 676 3.43 37.79 10.99
C ALA A 676 4.84 38.01 11.58
N LEU A 677 5.78 37.03 11.56
CA LEU A 677 6.94 37.09 12.49
C LEU A 677 8.38 36.91 11.98
N CYS A 678 8.71 36.57 10.71
CA CYS A 678 10.11 36.20 10.41
C CYS A 678 10.78 36.82 9.18
N PRO A 679 11.55 37.92 9.33
CA PRO A 679 12.43 38.45 8.28
C PRO A 679 13.77 37.69 8.13
N ALA A 680 13.97 36.59 8.87
CA ALA A 680 15.25 35.89 8.94
C ALA A 680 15.52 34.94 7.75
N PHE A 681 14.50 34.60 6.96
CA PHE A 681 14.68 33.71 5.81
C PHE A 681 15.34 34.45 4.65
N TYR A 682 16.28 33.78 3.99
CA TYR A 682 16.88 34.26 2.75
C TYR A 682 16.98 33.14 1.72
N SER A 683 17.06 33.53 0.44
CA SER A 683 17.32 32.63 -0.67
C SER A 683 18.71 32.87 -1.27
N ALA A 684 19.37 31.78 -1.63
CA ALA A 684 20.65 31.78 -2.31
C ALA A 684 20.54 30.98 -3.60
N LYS A 685 21.03 31.55 -4.71
CA LYS A 685 21.05 30.91 -6.02
C LYS A 685 22.40 30.26 -6.25
N VAL A 686 22.39 28.95 -6.50
CA VAL A 686 23.57 28.18 -6.87
C VAL A 686 23.54 27.94 -8.37
N ILE A 687 24.53 28.45 -9.08
CA ILE A 687 24.63 28.33 -10.54
C ILE A 687 25.73 27.32 -10.89
N ARG A 688 25.39 26.33 -11.71
CA ARG A 688 26.34 25.39 -12.36
C ARG A 688 26.48 25.75 -13.83
N ASN A 689 27.68 25.52 -14.38
CA ASN A 689 28.06 25.95 -15.73
C ASN A 689 27.82 27.46 -15.94
N ALA A 690 28.25 28.27 -14.97
CA ALA A 690 28.11 29.71 -15.00
C ALA A 690 28.86 30.33 -16.19
N GLY A 691 28.25 31.34 -16.80
CA GLY A 691 28.86 32.10 -17.88
C GLY A 691 30.07 32.92 -17.40
N PHE A 692 30.87 33.43 -18.34
CA PHE A 692 32.05 34.24 -18.04
C PHE A 692 31.71 35.51 -17.23
N MET A 693 30.68 36.25 -17.66
CA MET A 693 30.22 37.46 -16.97
C MET A 693 29.75 37.17 -15.54
N GLU A 694 29.03 36.07 -15.34
CA GLU A 694 28.54 35.67 -14.01
C GLU A 694 29.70 35.33 -13.07
N LYS A 695 30.74 34.66 -13.58
CA LYS A 695 31.97 34.39 -12.82
C LYS A 695 32.70 35.67 -12.44
N LEU A 696 32.76 36.66 -13.33
CA LEU A 696 33.36 37.97 -13.04
C LEU A 696 32.58 38.73 -11.97
N ILE A 697 31.25 38.82 -12.13
CA ILE A 697 30.36 39.47 -11.15
C ILE A 697 30.49 38.78 -9.78
N TYR A 698 30.49 37.44 -9.76
CA TYR A 698 30.66 36.68 -8.52
C TYR A 698 32.00 37.00 -7.85
N LYS A 699 33.12 37.03 -8.60
CA LYS A 699 34.44 37.41 -8.03
C LYS A 699 34.43 38.80 -7.41
N PHE A 700 33.81 39.77 -8.10
CA PHE A 700 33.70 41.14 -7.60
C PHE A 700 32.84 41.22 -6.33
N GLN A 701 31.64 40.65 -6.36
CA GLN A 701 30.73 40.59 -5.21
C GLN A 701 31.36 39.88 -4.01
N TYR A 702 32.00 38.73 -4.25
CA TYR A 702 32.68 37.95 -3.23
C TYR A 702 33.86 38.73 -2.62
N GLY A 703 34.58 39.51 -3.43
CA GLY A 703 35.62 40.43 -2.96
C GLY A 703 35.09 41.48 -1.99
N ILE A 704 33.97 42.13 -2.35
CA ILE A 704 33.31 43.12 -1.48
C ILE A 704 32.81 42.46 -0.20
N ILE A 705 32.13 41.32 -0.30
CA ILE A 705 31.59 40.59 0.85
C ILE A 705 32.72 40.23 1.82
N ASN A 706 33.83 39.67 1.32
CA ASN A 706 34.99 39.34 2.15
C ASN A 706 35.61 40.58 2.81
N PHE A 707 35.71 41.70 2.10
CA PHE A 707 36.19 42.95 2.69
C PHE A 707 35.28 43.41 3.85
N LEU A 708 33.96 43.41 3.65
CA LEU A 708 32.99 43.77 4.68
C LEU A 708 33.00 42.81 5.87
N GLN A 709 33.09 41.49 5.62
CA GLN A 709 33.17 40.48 6.67
C GLN A 709 34.46 40.61 7.49
N LYS A 710 35.61 40.82 6.85
CA LYS A 710 36.90 41.07 7.54
C LYS A 710 36.84 42.33 8.40
N ARG A 711 36.29 43.43 7.86
CA ARG A 711 36.11 44.69 8.61
C ARG A 711 35.15 44.54 9.79
N ARG A 712 34.13 43.69 9.68
CA ARG A 712 33.21 43.37 10.77
C ARG A 712 33.89 42.51 11.83
N ALA A 713 34.60 41.46 11.42
CA ALA A 713 35.34 40.57 12.32
C ALA A 713 36.42 41.33 13.11
N SER A 714 37.13 42.26 12.46
CA SER A 714 38.14 43.11 13.14
C SER A 714 37.56 44.08 14.17
N LYS A 715 36.24 44.30 14.18
CA LYS A 715 35.53 45.14 15.15
C LYS A 715 34.76 44.32 16.20
N GLN A 716 34.79 43.00 16.09
CA GLN A 716 34.11 42.11 17.01
C GLN A 716 35.02 41.94 18.24
N ILE A 717 34.56 42.40 19.40
CA ILE A 717 35.29 42.21 20.65
C ILE A 717 35.22 40.71 20.97
N THR A 718 36.37 40.04 20.93
CA THR A 718 36.51 38.67 21.41
C THR A 718 36.39 38.72 22.93
N VAL A 719 35.32 38.14 23.46
CA VAL A 719 35.15 37.87 24.90
C VAL A 719 35.44 36.40 25.11
#